data_AF-A0A7H8IK24-F1
#
_entry.id   AF-A0A7H8IK24-F1
#
_cell.length_a   1.000
_cell.length_b   1.000
_cell.length_c   1.000
_cell.angle_alpha   90.00
_cell.angle_beta   90.00
_cell.angle_gamma   90.00
#
_symmetry.space_group_name_H-M   'P 1'
#
loop_
_entity.id
_entity.type
_entity.pdbx_description
1 polymer ?
#
loop_
_entity_poly.entity_id
_entity_poly.type
_entity_poly.pdbx_seq_one_letter_code
_entity_poly.pdbx_strand_id
1 'polypeptide(L)'
;MAVIHGAPGVGKTFLLERFAREARAVGVAVREATGVPTERNVPLGLVKQLFGDDEIVRNADAEGPLETAHCCDVEVARLCGPCQSLASRMYALIEESLRLFDGTSPMALIVDDVYLADSPSLWVLRSLLYRLRRLPVLLVISGCYATTSRQLRDFRFDLMKNSSLLSLELSHFTSCEATKLIRQATGSRPTAAYMKGVMELTGGNARLLAAVAYDMKMLPERKHSPEQVPYRGTGLREAVRLMLCNSHVANLERVARAMAVLGGGVPVTLFSALSRVEPTGTADAVELLKNIGLTSGGEFRHPAIRAAILEDPAFKERGVFHRSAARLLHQRGASAREVAECIVAAGVATEAWEMAVLREAARHAQAEGEWHEAVGCLELARISLGEPGEQAEALLEAARAKWRVNAHAALSHLPELVVHARRGRLSGCGSLSVSAMLTWVGRQAEANYILGLLSDSDRAVLGGARSLLEGPEAALQQAMAPNPSLVGPEHTTAPAVPWRCDETAAVVDTARDRTSAEFIPSEQMIRSYFLDPEWVNWPMDIGCFTPRLLHHVCLALPDIPCVDGLADDDCARMSPFRRMILHCLQAVNAQTRGHPAKAEREARSALVQSASWGIYVGLPLSVLILSQVQQGKFEEGESTLRRPMPAEFFESEFGRLYVHSRGVYRIAVGMPYSALGDFLACGEIEKRLVIPSVATCPWRAQAAYAYLLLDRKEEAIRAARDVVATSGGVWAKAIALRVLALTRPVERRADLLRDAVGLLEGSVYRIELATNLCELGRTQYALGHAKAARVLMRRAWSMARFARFEPLLRAISSNEAPSALRQDPDASAEPPAKTASLLSSAERRVAWLAGIGHSNREVAARLCITVSTVEQHLTKIYRKLGLKRREDLVTAVPVPPDGILR
;
A
#
# COMPACT_ATOMS: atom_id res chain seq x y z
N MET A 1 26.93 56.83 -6.56
CA MET A 1 27.38 55.43 -6.30
C MET A 1 26.15 54.59 -6.06
N ALA A 2 26.18 53.29 -6.39
CA ALA A 2 25.06 52.38 -6.15
C ALA A 2 25.52 51.05 -5.53
N VAL A 3 24.74 50.52 -4.60
CA VAL A 3 24.96 49.21 -3.96
C VAL A 3 23.72 48.35 -4.13
N ILE A 4 23.90 47.19 -4.74
CA ILE A 4 22.87 46.19 -4.95
C ILE A 4 23.10 45.04 -3.97
N HIS A 5 22.10 44.76 -3.17
CA HIS A 5 22.17 43.74 -2.14
C HIS A 5 20.93 42.88 -2.13
N GLY A 6 21.07 41.67 -1.60
CA GLY A 6 20.00 40.68 -1.57
C GLY A 6 20.55 39.28 -1.35
N ALA A 7 19.68 38.33 -1.11
CA ALA A 7 20.07 36.93 -0.86
C ALA A 7 20.75 36.30 -2.10
N PRO A 8 21.50 35.20 -1.95
CA PRO A 8 21.99 34.43 -3.08
C PRO A 8 20.84 33.97 -4.01
N GLY A 9 21.03 34.09 -5.32
CA GLY A 9 20.05 33.64 -6.31
C GLY A 9 18.89 34.58 -6.63
N VAL A 10 18.79 35.78 -6.01
CA VAL A 10 17.71 36.75 -6.30
C VAL A 10 17.86 37.52 -7.62
N GLY A 11 19.00 37.38 -8.32
CA GLY A 11 19.23 37.98 -9.65
C GLY A 11 20.10 39.23 -9.69
N LYS A 12 20.96 39.46 -8.67
CA LYS A 12 21.89 40.60 -8.62
C LYS A 12 22.77 40.72 -9.88
N THR A 13 23.46 39.63 -10.25
CA THR A 13 24.31 39.57 -11.45
C THR A 13 23.50 39.86 -12.73
N PHE A 14 22.31 39.30 -12.88
CA PHE A 14 21.44 39.55 -14.05
C PHE A 14 21.05 41.04 -14.16
N LEU A 15 20.79 41.71 -13.03
CA LEU A 15 20.51 43.14 -13.01
C LEU A 15 21.74 43.97 -13.41
N LEU A 16 22.93 43.61 -12.93
CA LEU A 16 24.18 44.26 -13.31
C LEU A 16 24.48 44.09 -14.80
N GLU A 17 24.38 42.87 -15.34
CA GLU A 17 24.57 42.60 -16.77
C GLU A 17 23.58 43.35 -17.66
N ARG A 18 22.33 43.50 -17.19
CA ARG A 18 21.33 44.31 -17.89
C ARG A 18 21.68 45.79 -17.85
N PHE A 19 22.03 46.32 -16.68
CA PHE A 19 22.44 47.72 -16.51
C PHE A 19 23.67 48.04 -17.37
N ALA A 20 24.67 47.17 -17.39
CA ALA A 20 25.88 47.32 -18.20
C ALA A 20 25.56 47.41 -19.70
N ARG A 21 24.65 46.56 -20.20
CA ARG A 21 24.19 46.61 -21.60
C ARG A 21 23.44 47.89 -21.93
N GLU A 22 22.52 48.33 -21.07
CA GLU A 22 21.76 49.57 -21.28
C GLU A 22 22.67 50.82 -21.19
N ALA A 23 23.65 50.83 -20.28
CA ALA A 23 24.63 51.90 -20.16
C ALA A 23 25.50 52.03 -21.42
N ARG A 24 26.01 50.92 -21.95
CA ARG A 24 26.76 50.91 -23.22
C ARG A 24 25.92 51.43 -24.38
N ALA A 25 24.63 51.09 -24.44
CA ALA A 25 23.73 51.53 -25.51
C ALA A 25 23.50 53.06 -25.52
N VAL A 26 23.67 53.73 -24.38
CA VAL A 26 23.54 55.19 -24.23
C VAL A 26 24.90 55.90 -24.32
N GLY A 27 25.98 55.17 -24.64
CA GLY A 27 27.32 55.74 -24.84
C GLY A 27 28.16 55.90 -23.57
N VAL A 28 27.77 55.26 -22.46
CA VAL A 28 28.56 55.23 -21.21
C VAL A 28 29.72 54.23 -21.36
N ALA A 29 30.93 54.62 -20.97
CA ALA A 29 32.06 53.69 -20.90
C ALA A 29 31.88 52.75 -19.70
N VAL A 30 31.77 51.43 -19.93
CA VAL A 30 31.51 50.44 -18.87
C VAL A 30 32.70 49.53 -18.67
N ARG A 31 33.21 49.46 -17.43
CA ARG A 31 34.25 48.52 -16.97
C ARG A 31 33.66 47.59 -15.93
N GLU A 32 33.88 46.29 -16.07
CA GLU A 32 33.27 45.25 -15.24
C GLU A 32 34.34 44.41 -14.56
N ALA A 33 34.07 44.02 -13.32
CA ALA A 33 34.85 43.01 -12.60
C ALA A 33 33.93 42.12 -11.78
N THR A 34 34.29 40.84 -11.67
CA THR A 34 33.52 39.83 -10.95
C THR A 34 34.41 39.13 -9.94
N GLY A 35 33.98 39.12 -8.69
CA GLY A 35 34.61 38.35 -7.63
C GLY A 35 34.44 36.85 -7.86
N VAL A 36 35.54 36.11 -7.89
CA VAL A 36 35.54 34.65 -7.99
C VAL A 36 36.28 34.06 -6.79
N PRO A 37 35.79 32.97 -6.17
CA PRO A 37 36.44 32.41 -4.97
C PRO A 37 37.91 32.02 -5.18
N THR A 38 38.28 31.58 -6.39
CA THR A 38 39.66 31.23 -6.77
C THR A 38 40.59 32.44 -6.83
N GLU A 39 40.06 33.63 -7.07
CA GLU A 39 40.84 34.87 -7.21
C GLU A 39 40.97 35.66 -5.91
N ARG A 40 40.32 35.22 -4.83
CA ARG A 40 40.37 35.89 -3.52
C ARG A 40 41.80 36.02 -2.97
N ASN A 41 42.67 35.08 -3.34
CA ASN A 41 44.09 35.05 -2.97
C ASN A 41 45.02 35.46 -4.13
N VAL A 42 44.48 36.05 -5.19
CA VAL A 42 45.26 36.59 -6.31
C VAL A 42 45.36 38.11 -6.11
N PRO A 43 46.56 38.66 -5.84
CA PRO A 43 46.71 40.09 -5.58
C PRO A 43 46.23 40.95 -6.75
N LEU A 44 45.44 41.99 -6.45
CA LEU A 44 44.89 42.94 -7.41
C LEU A 44 43.96 42.33 -8.48
N GLY A 45 43.37 41.15 -8.24
CA GLY A 45 42.52 40.46 -9.22
C GLY A 45 41.39 41.34 -9.77
N LEU A 46 40.56 41.90 -8.89
CA LEU A 46 39.45 42.76 -9.32
C LEU A 46 39.91 44.07 -9.96
N VAL A 47 40.98 44.66 -9.42
CA VAL A 47 41.50 45.93 -9.95
C VAL A 47 42.08 45.74 -11.35
N LYS A 48 42.76 44.63 -11.61
CA LYS A 48 43.25 44.26 -12.95
C LYS A 48 42.11 44.04 -13.94
N GLN A 49 41.00 43.43 -13.51
CA GLN A 49 39.81 43.30 -14.38
C GLN A 49 39.23 44.68 -14.77
N LEU A 50 39.24 45.66 -13.87
CA LEU A 50 38.69 47.01 -14.14
C LEU A 50 39.62 47.91 -14.96
N PHE A 51 40.93 47.86 -14.71
CA PHE A 51 41.90 48.85 -15.22
C PHE A 51 43.05 48.23 -16.02
N GLY A 52 43.09 46.90 -16.17
CA GLY A 52 44.19 46.19 -16.83
C GLY A 52 44.34 46.49 -18.31
N ASP A 53 43.32 47.03 -18.97
CA ASP A 53 43.38 47.47 -20.36
C ASP A 53 43.90 48.91 -20.53
N ASP A 54 44.06 49.68 -19.45
CA ASP A 54 44.59 51.04 -19.52
C ASP A 54 46.06 51.03 -19.91
N GLU A 55 46.43 51.84 -20.89
CA GLU A 55 47.80 51.91 -21.43
C GLU A 55 48.84 52.19 -20.34
N ILE A 56 48.52 53.04 -19.36
CA ILE A 56 49.38 53.36 -18.22
C ILE A 56 49.58 52.16 -17.29
N VAL A 57 48.51 51.39 -17.04
CA VAL A 57 48.55 50.20 -16.19
C VAL A 57 49.27 49.06 -16.90
N ARG A 58 49.05 48.90 -18.21
CA ARG A 58 49.72 47.92 -19.08
C ARG A 58 51.22 48.18 -19.22
N ASN A 59 51.60 49.44 -19.43
CA ASN A 59 53.02 49.82 -19.57
C ASN A 59 53.77 49.62 -18.25
N ALA A 60 53.13 49.96 -17.11
CA ALA A 60 53.69 49.70 -15.79
C ALA A 60 53.81 48.19 -15.46
N ASP A 61 52.88 47.35 -15.94
CA ASP A 61 52.98 45.88 -15.81
C ASP A 61 54.04 45.27 -16.76
N ALA A 62 54.41 45.96 -17.86
CA ALA A 62 55.37 45.50 -18.86
C ALA A 62 56.83 45.90 -18.56
N GLU A 63 57.07 47.02 -17.88
CA GLU A 63 58.42 47.51 -17.51
C GLU A 63 59.06 46.75 -16.32
N GLY A 64 58.30 45.86 -15.69
CA GLY A 64 58.74 44.90 -14.70
C GLY A 64 57.50 44.27 -14.08
N PRO A 65 57.44 42.94 -13.87
CA PRO A 65 56.28 42.36 -13.22
C PRO A 65 56.13 43.04 -11.85
N LEU A 66 54.90 43.30 -11.39
CA LEU A 66 54.60 43.62 -9.99
C LEU A 66 54.93 42.40 -9.09
N GLU A 67 56.18 41.92 -9.14
CA GLU A 67 56.73 40.70 -8.58
C GLU A 67 57.27 40.96 -7.19
N THR A 68 56.33 41.17 -6.27
CA THR A 68 56.36 40.37 -5.05
C THR A 68 54.92 39.98 -4.83
N ALA A 69 54.52 38.82 -5.38
CA ALA A 69 53.20 38.23 -5.19
C ALA A 69 53.03 37.79 -3.73
N HIS A 70 52.94 38.77 -2.84
CA HIS A 70 52.65 38.55 -1.44
C HIS A 70 51.13 38.55 -1.29
N CYS A 71 50.56 37.35 -1.20
CA CYS A 71 49.18 37.16 -0.81
C CYS A 71 49.15 36.71 0.64
N CYS A 72 48.56 37.54 1.50
CA CYS A 72 48.22 37.17 2.87
C CYS A 72 46.70 37.22 3.02
N ASP A 73 46.21 36.49 4.03
CA ASP A 73 44.78 36.40 4.30
C ASP A 73 44.16 37.78 4.48
N VAL A 74 42.89 37.94 4.10
CA VAL A 74 42.25 39.27 4.01
C VAL A 74 42.26 40.01 5.35
N GLU A 75 42.31 39.27 6.44
CA GLU A 75 42.38 39.79 7.81
C GLU A 75 43.76 40.34 8.17
N VAL A 76 44.84 39.79 7.60
CA VAL A 76 46.25 40.13 7.90
C VAL A 76 46.81 41.15 6.92
N ALA A 77 46.27 41.22 5.70
CA ALA A 77 46.77 42.06 4.62
C ALA A 77 46.78 43.57 4.90
N ARG A 78 45.99 44.05 5.87
CA ARG A 78 46.02 45.45 6.30
C ARG A 78 47.30 45.81 7.04
N LEU A 79 47.97 44.86 7.69
CA LEU A 79 49.23 45.10 8.42
C LEU A 79 50.46 44.69 7.59
N CYS A 80 50.21 44.18 6.39
CA CYS A 80 51.26 43.73 5.50
C CYS A 80 51.80 44.88 4.63
N GLY A 81 53.03 45.30 4.92
CA GLY A 81 53.76 46.32 4.16
C GLY A 81 53.81 46.03 2.64
N PRO A 82 54.16 44.80 2.21
CA PRO A 82 54.11 44.41 0.79
C PRO A 82 52.75 44.62 0.12
N CYS A 83 51.64 44.13 0.72
CA CYS A 83 50.30 44.32 0.14
C CYS A 83 49.89 45.80 0.06
N GLN A 84 50.19 46.58 1.10
CA GLN A 84 49.92 48.02 1.08
C GLN A 84 50.75 48.76 0.03
N SER A 85 52.03 48.40 -0.13
CA SER A 85 52.91 49.01 -1.13
C SER A 85 52.43 48.72 -2.55
N LEU A 86 51.99 47.49 -2.81
CA LEU A 86 51.42 47.05 -4.08
C LEU A 86 50.13 47.81 -4.39
N ALA A 87 49.22 47.87 -3.41
CA ALA A 87 47.97 48.61 -3.53
C ALA A 87 48.20 50.13 -3.72
N SER A 88 49.20 50.72 -3.05
CA SER A 88 49.54 52.14 -3.16
C SER A 88 50.11 52.51 -4.54
N ARG A 89 51.01 51.67 -5.10
CA ARG A 89 51.52 51.85 -6.46
C ARG A 89 50.40 51.77 -7.49
N MET A 90 49.55 50.75 -7.37
CA MET A 90 48.43 50.57 -8.28
C MET A 90 47.41 51.71 -8.18
N TYR A 91 47.13 52.19 -6.96
CA TYR A 91 46.28 53.36 -6.76
C TYR A 91 46.84 54.61 -7.47
N ALA A 92 48.14 54.86 -7.43
CA ALA A 92 48.75 56.02 -8.11
C ALA A 92 48.57 55.95 -9.64
N LEU A 93 48.78 54.77 -10.24
CA LEU A 93 48.58 54.55 -11.68
C LEU A 93 47.12 54.73 -12.10
N ILE A 94 46.18 54.22 -11.30
CA ILE A 94 44.74 54.39 -11.56
C ILE A 94 44.31 55.83 -11.34
N GLU A 95 44.88 56.53 -10.36
CA GLU A 95 44.62 57.96 -10.17
C GLU A 95 45.10 58.77 -11.39
N GLU A 96 46.23 58.40 -11.99
CA GLU A 96 46.73 59.03 -13.21
C GLU A 96 45.84 58.71 -14.42
N SER A 97 45.41 57.46 -14.60
CA SER A 97 44.49 57.09 -15.69
C SER A 97 43.14 57.80 -15.57
N LEU A 98 42.60 57.93 -14.35
CA LEU A 98 41.36 58.66 -14.09
C LEU A 98 41.50 60.18 -14.24
N ARG A 99 42.71 60.76 -14.16
CA ARG A 99 42.95 62.20 -14.43
C ARG A 99 43.01 62.51 -15.92
N LEU A 100 43.51 61.57 -16.71
CA LEU A 100 43.56 61.68 -18.18
C LEU A 100 42.20 61.43 -18.83
N PHE A 101 41.25 60.91 -18.05
CA PHE A 101 39.85 60.84 -18.45
C PHE A 101 39.28 62.26 -18.60
N ASP A 102 39.03 62.67 -19.85
CA ASP A 102 38.64 64.03 -20.24
C ASP A 102 37.27 64.48 -19.70
N GLY A 103 36.50 63.57 -19.08
CA GLY A 103 35.21 63.84 -18.45
C GLY A 103 34.09 64.20 -19.43
N THR A 104 34.30 64.07 -20.75
CA THR A 104 33.31 64.42 -21.78
C THR A 104 32.17 63.41 -21.89
N SER A 105 32.40 62.16 -21.49
CA SER A 105 31.41 61.08 -21.41
C SER A 105 31.42 60.44 -20.01
N PRO A 106 30.27 60.05 -19.43
CA PRO A 106 30.25 59.36 -18.13
C PRO A 106 30.83 57.94 -18.22
N MET A 107 31.41 57.45 -17.12
CA MET A 107 31.93 56.08 -16.98
C MET A 107 31.17 55.32 -15.88
N ALA A 108 30.94 54.03 -16.07
CA ALA A 108 30.43 53.13 -15.04
C ALA A 108 31.46 52.05 -14.69
N LEU A 109 31.76 51.93 -13.39
CA LEU A 109 32.58 50.85 -12.83
C LEU A 109 31.63 49.87 -12.13
N ILE A 110 31.56 48.64 -12.61
CA ILE A 110 30.66 47.61 -12.10
C ILE A 110 31.49 46.52 -11.43
N VAL A 111 31.22 46.25 -10.16
CA VAL A 111 31.87 45.18 -9.40
C VAL A 111 30.82 44.21 -8.87
N ASP A 112 30.77 43.01 -9.43
CA ASP A 112 29.90 41.92 -8.97
C ASP A 112 30.60 41.10 -7.89
N ASP A 113 29.87 40.71 -6.84
CA ASP A 113 30.32 39.89 -5.72
C ASP A 113 31.61 40.39 -5.04
N VAL A 114 31.61 41.68 -4.67
CA VAL A 114 32.77 42.37 -4.04
C VAL A 114 33.27 41.70 -2.74
N TYR A 115 32.47 40.86 -2.10
CA TYR A 115 32.88 40.14 -0.89
C TYR A 115 33.93 39.04 -1.16
N LEU A 116 34.12 38.65 -2.42
CA LEU A 116 35.16 37.73 -2.87
C LEU A 116 36.45 38.45 -3.31
N ALA A 117 36.49 39.78 -3.20
CA ALA A 117 37.64 40.58 -3.54
C ALA A 117 38.89 40.22 -2.71
N ASP A 118 40.05 40.26 -3.36
CA ASP A 118 41.34 40.24 -2.67
C ASP A 118 41.56 41.54 -1.88
N SER A 119 42.40 41.44 -0.85
CA SER A 119 42.67 42.57 0.04
C SER A 119 43.28 43.80 -0.64
N PRO A 120 44.34 43.67 -1.45
CA PRO A 120 44.88 44.79 -2.22
C PRO A 120 43.81 45.50 -3.06
N SER A 121 42.95 44.75 -3.75
CA SER A 121 41.84 45.34 -4.53
C SER A 121 40.85 46.11 -3.66
N LEU A 122 40.43 45.56 -2.52
CA LEU A 122 39.53 46.27 -1.59
C LEU A 122 40.16 47.57 -1.08
N TRP A 123 41.47 47.57 -0.83
CA TRP A 123 42.18 48.77 -0.40
C TRP A 123 42.18 49.84 -1.49
N VAL A 124 42.51 49.48 -2.74
CA VAL A 124 42.50 50.41 -3.89
C VAL A 124 41.11 50.99 -4.10
N LEU A 125 40.08 50.13 -4.15
CA LEU A 125 38.69 50.55 -4.33
C LEU A 125 38.24 51.49 -3.20
N ARG A 126 38.61 51.19 -1.94
CA ARG A 126 38.32 52.05 -0.79
C ARG A 126 38.98 53.43 -0.93
N SER A 127 40.25 53.47 -1.30
CA SER A 127 41.01 54.71 -1.48
C SER A 127 40.44 55.57 -2.61
N LEU A 128 39.93 54.95 -3.68
CA LEU A 128 39.32 55.65 -4.81
C LEU A 128 37.95 56.27 -4.48
N LEU A 129 37.21 55.78 -3.47
CA LEU A 129 35.86 56.25 -3.15
C LEU A 129 35.76 57.79 -2.98
N TYR A 130 36.77 58.41 -2.36
CA TYR A 130 36.78 59.86 -2.17
C TYR A 130 36.98 60.66 -3.46
N ARG A 131 37.77 60.11 -4.40
CA ARG A 131 38.08 60.74 -5.69
C ARG A 131 36.93 60.61 -6.68
N LEU A 132 36.31 59.42 -6.73
CA LEU A 132 35.18 59.15 -7.62
C LEU A 132 33.99 60.10 -7.40
N ARG A 133 33.87 60.73 -6.22
CA ARG A 133 32.87 61.77 -5.95
C ARG A 133 32.97 63.01 -6.84
N ARG A 134 34.17 63.31 -7.36
CA ARG A 134 34.46 64.55 -8.10
C ARG A 134 34.54 64.32 -9.61
N LEU A 135 34.34 63.08 -10.07
CA LEU A 135 34.42 62.68 -11.47
C LEU A 135 33.04 62.17 -11.94
N PRO A 136 32.73 62.24 -13.25
CA PRO A 136 31.51 61.66 -13.81
C PRO A 136 31.59 60.12 -13.90
N VAL A 137 31.91 59.47 -12.77
CA VAL A 137 32.09 58.02 -12.66
C VAL A 137 31.04 57.44 -11.69
N LEU A 138 30.23 56.50 -12.19
CA LEU A 138 29.28 55.74 -11.39
C LEU A 138 29.87 54.38 -10.99
N LEU A 139 30.20 54.24 -9.70
CA LEU A 139 30.54 52.95 -9.12
C LEU A 139 29.25 52.20 -8.71
N VAL A 140 29.05 51.01 -9.27
CA VAL A 140 27.96 50.07 -8.96
C VAL A 140 28.56 48.80 -8.40
N ILE A 141 28.13 48.38 -7.21
CA ILE A 141 28.68 47.22 -6.53
C ILE A 141 27.55 46.26 -6.14
N SER A 142 27.74 44.95 -6.33
CA SER A 142 26.90 43.94 -5.69
C SER A 142 27.63 43.24 -4.52
N GLY A 143 26.86 42.86 -3.50
CA GLY A 143 27.41 42.07 -2.39
C GLY A 143 26.37 41.66 -1.34
N CYS A 144 26.80 40.83 -0.40
CA CYS A 144 25.98 40.37 0.72
C CYS A 144 26.37 41.08 2.03
N TYR A 145 25.39 41.36 2.91
CA TYR A 145 25.62 42.07 4.17
C TYR A 145 26.34 41.24 5.24
N ALA A 146 26.35 39.92 5.12
CA ALA A 146 26.65 39.00 6.22
C ALA A 146 28.14 38.64 6.39
N THR A 147 29.04 39.07 5.52
CA THR A 147 30.46 38.68 5.59
C THR A 147 31.25 39.40 6.68
N THR A 148 32.11 38.63 7.38
CA THR A 148 32.83 39.02 8.60
C THR A 148 34.21 39.65 8.37
N SER A 149 34.66 39.85 7.13
CA SER A 149 36.00 40.42 6.91
C SER A 149 36.04 41.91 7.29
N ARG A 150 37.04 42.27 8.10
CA ARG A 150 37.16 43.64 8.63
C ARG A 150 37.39 44.68 7.55
N GLN A 151 38.14 44.35 6.50
CA GLN A 151 38.39 45.27 5.38
C GLN A 151 37.14 45.57 4.57
N LEU A 152 36.29 44.58 4.33
CA LEU A 152 35.01 44.78 3.65
C LEU A 152 34.05 45.60 4.52
N ARG A 153 34.04 45.40 5.84
CA ARG A 153 33.30 46.28 6.78
C ARG A 153 33.77 47.72 6.69
N ASP A 154 35.08 47.95 6.69
CA ASP A 154 35.64 49.29 6.58
C ASP A 154 35.32 49.94 5.23
N PHE A 155 35.47 49.19 4.12
CA PHE A 155 35.09 49.65 2.78
C PHE A 155 33.62 50.04 2.71
N ARG A 156 32.74 49.19 3.27
CA ARG A 156 31.30 49.47 3.36
C ARG A 156 31.01 50.70 4.22
N PHE A 157 31.68 50.85 5.36
CA PHE A 157 31.50 52.01 6.23
C PHE A 157 31.83 53.31 5.49
N ASP A 158 32.93 53.34 4.74
CA ASP A 158 33.31 54.52 3.96
C ASP A 158 32.39 54.72 2.74
N LEU A 159 31.88 53.64 2.13
CA LEU A 159 30.87 53.70 1.08
C LEU A 159 29.55 54.30 1.59
N MET A 160 29.13 53.97 2.80
CA MET A 160 27.90 54.50 3.42
C MET A 160 27.99 55.98 3.80
N LYS A 161 29.20 56.55 3.95
CA LYS A 161 29.41 58.00 4.18
C LYS A 161 29.10 58.87 2.95
N ASN A 162 28.69 58.28 1.83
CA ASN A 162 28.33 59.01 0.61
C ASN A 162 26.85 59.42 0.66
N SER A 163 26.56 60.72 0.65
CA SER A 163 25.18 61.25 0.63
C SER A 163 24.42 60.93 -0.66
N SER A 164 25.13 60.67 -1.76
CA SER A 164 24.55 60.29 -3.08
C SER A 164 24.66 58.77 -3.34
N LEU A 165 24.57 57.96 -2.30
CA LEU A 165 24.55 56.49 -2.40
C LEU A 165 23.13 56.00 -2.66
N LEU A 166 22.92 55.31 -3.79
CA LEU A 166 21.69 54.58 -4.07
C LEU A 166 21.83 53.14 -3.54
N SER A 167 21.00 52.77 -2.56
CA SER A 167 20.97 51.41 -2.01
C SER A 167 19.76 50.68 -2.56
N LEU A 168 19.96 49.57 -3.26
CA LEU A 168 18.90 48.76 -3.87
C LEU A 168 18.85 47.37 -3.25
N GLU A 169 17.75 47.08 -2.54
CA GLU A 169 17.47 45.74 -2.00
C GLU A 169 16.67 44.93 -3.02
N LEU A 170 17.25 43.82 -3.46
CA LEU A 170 16.54 42.82 -4.26
C LEU A 170 15.88 41.79 -3.34
N SER A 171 14.55 41.87 -3.27
CA SER A 171 13.69 40.89 -2.60
C SER A 171 13.38 39.69 -3.50
N HIS A 172 12.84 38.63 -2.89
CA HIS A 172 12.27 37.50 -3.61
C HIS A 172 11.08 37.95 -4.46
N PHE A 173 10.87 37.26 -5.58
CA PHE A 173 9.74 37.51 -6.46
C PHE A 173 8.42 37.25 -5.73
N THR A 174 7.47 38.16 -5.88
CA THR A 174 6.08 37.91 -5.50
C THR A 174 5.45 36.87 -6.42
N SER A 175 4.35 36.26 -5.99
CA SER A 175 3.61 35.27 -6.81
C SER A 175 3.23 35.83 -8.19
N CYS A 176 2.86 37.12 -8.26
CA CYS A 176 2.53 37.80 -9.52
C CYS A 176 3.73 37.92 -10.45
N GLU A 177 4.89 38.28 -9.92
CA GLU A 177 6.11 38.46 -10.73
C GLU A 177 6.71 37.10 -11.14
N ALA A 178 6.69 36.11 -10.26
CA ALA A 178 7.08 34.73 -10.56
C ALA A 178 6.22 34.14 -11.70
N THR A 179 4.91 34.42 -11.69
CA THR A 179 4.01 34.01 -12.77
C THR A 179 4.39 34.67 -14.10
N LYS A 180 4.77 35.96 -14.09
CA LYS A 180 5.24 36.66 -15.30
C LYS A 180 6.54 36.04 -15.82
N LEU A 181 7.49 35.74 -14.93
CA LEU A 181 8.78 35.14 -15.28
C LEU A 181 8.60 33.74 -15.89
N ILE A 182 7.80 32.88 -15.26
CA ILE A 182 7.52 31.53 -15.79
C ILE A 182 6.79 31.62 -17.13
N ARG A 183 5.83 32.54 -17.28
CA ARG A 183 5.13 32.76 -18.55
C ARG A 183 6.09 33.20 -19.65
N GLN A 184 6.98 34.15 -19.37
CA GLN A 184 7.98 34.61 -20.33
C GLN A 184 8.95 33.50 -20.72
N ALA A 185 9.38 32.69 -19.76
CA ALA A 185 10.29 31.59 -20.01
C ALA A 185 9.62 30.47 -20.82
N THR A 186 8.43 30.02 -20.43
CA THR A 186 7.77 28.81 -20.97
C THR A 186 6.77 29.06 -22.09
N GLY A 187 6.36 30.32 -22.32
CA GLY A 187 5.34 30.71 -23.29
C GLY A 187 3.89 30.36 -22.90
N SER A 188 3.67 29.64 -21.79
CA SER A 188 2.35 29.19 -21.31
C SER A 188 1.96 29.88 -20.01
N ARG A 189 0.65 30.03 -19.74
CA ARG A 189 0.16 30.60 -18.48
C ARG A 189 -0.11 29.47 -17.46
N PRO A 190 0.69 29.34 -16.38
CA PRO A 190 0.47 28.31 -15.37
C PRO A 190 -0.83 28.58 -14.57
N THR A 191 -1.42 27.50 -14.02
CA THR A 191 -2.60 27.59 -13.14
C THR A 191 -2.23 28.14 -11.76
N ALA A 192 -3.21 28.72 -11.04
CA ALA A 192 -2.99 29.28 -9.71
C ALA A 192 -2.55 28.21 -8.68
N ALA A 193 -3.14 27.01 -8.73
CA ALA A 193 -2.77 25.89 -7.86
C ALA A 193 -1.33 25.41 -8.10
N TYR A 194 -0.90 25.37 -9.37
CA TYR A 194 0.49 25.05 -9.72
C TYR A 194 1.46 26.13 -9.22
N MET A 195 1.13 27.41 -9.42
CA MET A 195 1.95 28.52 -8.93
C MET A 195 2.06 28.52 -7.39
N LYS A 196 1.02 28.10 -6.67
CA LYS A 196 1.10 27.93 -5.21
C LYS A 196 2.20 26.94 -4.84
N GLY A 197 2.22 25.74 -5.44
CA GLY A 197 3.27 24.73 -5.20
C GLY A 197 4.67 25.20 -5.63
N VAL A 198 4.78 25.93 -6.75
CA VAL A 198 6.06 26.53 -7.18
C VAL A 198 6.55 27.59 -6.18
N MET A 199 5.66 28.41 -5.64
CA MET A 199 6.03 29.41 -4.64
C MET A 199 6.41 28.78 -3.30
N GLU A 200 5.73 27.72 -2.88
CA GLU A 200 6.11 26.90 -1.72
C GLU A 200 7.51 26.29 -1.90
N LEU A 201 7.81 25.78 -3.11
CA LEU A 201 9.09 25.18 -3.45
C LEU A 201 10.26 26.17 -3.53
N THR A 202 10.04 27.32 -4.17
CA THR A 202 11.12 28.24 -4.54
C THR A 202 11.28 29.41 -3.58
N GLY A 203 10.26 29.70 -2.76
CA GLY A 203 10.21 30.89 -1.92
C GLY A 203 10.30 32.21 -2.71
N GLY A 204 10.06 32.19 -4.03
CA GLY A 204 10.27 33.35 -4.90
C GLY A 204 11.73 33.60 -5.29
N ASN A 205 12.65 32.68 -5.01
CA ASN A 205 14.05 32.82 -5.41
C ASN A 205 14.18 32.72 -6.94
N ALA A 206 14.77 33.74 -7.57
CA ALA A 206 14.83 33.84 -9.03
C ALA A 206 15.58 32.68 -9.69
N ARG A 207 16.69 32.21 -9.09
CA ARG A 207 17.48 31.07 -9.57
C ARG A 207 16.66 29.77 -9.55
N LEU A 208 15.92 29.54 -8.47
CA LEU A 208 15.05 28.35 -8.35
C LEU A 208 13.85 28.43 -9.31
N LEU A 209 13.25 29.61 -9.48
CA LEU A 209 12.18 29.84 -10.45
C LEU A 209 12.65 29.58 -11.89
N ALA A 210 13.86 30.03 -12.24
CA ALA A 210 14.47 29.75 -13.54
C ALA A 210 14.72 28.24 -13.74
N ALA A 211 15.15 27.53 -12.69
CA ALA A 211 15.35 26.09 -12.73
C ALA A 211 14.03 25.31 -12.95
N VAL A 212 12.95 25.69 -12.26
CA VAL A 212 11.61 25.14 -12.50
C VAL A 212 11.15 25.41 -13.93
N ALA A 213 11.35 26.63 -14.44
CA ALA A 213 10.99 26.97 -15.81
C ALA A 213 11.79 26.17 -16.85
N TYR A 214 13.06 25.87 -16.57
CA TYR A 214 13.90 25.00 -17.39
C TYR A 214 13.37 23.55 -17.39
N ASP A 215 13.07 22.99 -16.22
CA ASP A 215 12.53 21.62 -16.10
C ASP A 215 11.17 21.48 -16.81
N MET A 216 10.33 22.53 -16.78
CA MET A 216 9.06 22.57 -17.52
C MET A 216 9.24 22.55 -19.04
N LYS A 217 10.32 23.14 -19.57
CA LYS A 217 10.62 23.08 -21.02
C LYS A 217 11.06 21.68 -21.45
N MET A 218 11.87 21.02 -20.61
CA MET A 218 12.46 19.73 -20.92
C MET A 218 11.48 18.56 -20.75
N LEU A 219 10.42 18.71 -19.94
CA LEU A 219 9.41 17.67 -19.67
C LEU A 219 7.99 18.15 -20.01
N PRO A 220 7.62 18.28 -21.30
CA PRO A 220 6.35 18.88 -21.72
C PRO A 220 5.10 18.03 -21.40
N GLU A 221 5.23 16.73 -21.14
CA GLU A 221 4.13 15.82 -20.78
C GLU A 221 3.55 16.09 -19.37
N ARG A 222 4.25 16.86 -18.52
CA ARG A 222 3.86 17.18 -17.13
C ARG A 222 3.21 18.56 -16.98
N LYS A 223 2.65 19.11 -18.07
CA LYS A 223 2.11 20.47 -18.06
C LYS A 223 0.83 20.57 -17.19
N HIS A 224 0.97 21.29 -16.07
CA HIS A 224 -0.08 22.06 -15.39
C HIS A 224 -1.06 21.29 -14.47
N SER A 225 -0.76 20.03 -14.09
CA SER A 225 -1.49 19.39 -12.99
C SER A 225 -0.95 19.88 -11.63
N PRO A 226 -1.83 20.25 -10.66
CA PRO A 226 -1.41 20.72 -9.33
C PRO A 226 -0.59 19.68 -8.56
N GLU A 227 -0.82 18.40 -8.84
CA GLU A 227 -0.20 17.25 -8.17
C GLU A 227 1.18 16.88 -8.73
N GLN A 228 1.62 17.48 -9.86
CA GLN A 228 2.86 17.10 -10.55
C GLN A 228 3.77 18.30 -10.85
N VAL A 229 3.94 19.21 -9.90
CA VAL A 229 5.05 20.17 -9.96
C VAL A 229 6.37 19.38 -10.12
N PRO A 230 7.30 19.77 -11.01
CA PRO A 230 8.48 18.98 -11.38
C PRO A 230 9.56 19.00 -10.29
N TYR A 231 9.23 18.53 -9.10
CA TYR A 231 10.11 18.40 -7.93
C TYR A 231 11.31 17.46 -8.14
N ARG A 232 11.23 16.59 -9.15
CA ARG A 232 12.29 15.65 -9.56
C ARG A 232 13.07 16.10 -10.79
N GLY A 233 12.85 17.32 -11.26
CA GLY A 233 13.60 17.87 -12.39
C GLY A 233 15.09 18.00 -12.05
N THR A 234 15.95 17.74 -13.03
CA THR A 234 17.40 17.83 -12.87
C THR A 234 17.85 19.28 -12.63
N GLY A 235 17.16 20.25 -13.22
CA GLY A 235 17.48 21.67 -13.10
C GLY A 235 17.33 22.19 -11.68
N LEU A 236 16.21 21.85 -11.00
CA LEU A 236 15.99 22.25 -9.61
C LEU A 236 17.07 21.69 -8.67
N ARG A 237 17.39 20.40 -8.80
CA ARG A 237 18.41 19.75 -7.95
C ARG A 237 19.78 20.41 -8.14
N GLU A 238 20.15 20.67 -9.38
CA GLU A 238 21.40 21.36 -9.71
C GLU A 238 21.43 22.78 -9.15
N ALA A 239 20.33 23.52 -9.23
CA ALA A 239 20.25 24.87 -8.68
C ALA A 239 20.42 24.89 -7.15
N VAL A 240 19.76 23.97 -6.43
CA VAL A 240 19.95 23.82 -4.97
C VAL A 240 21.41 23.50 -4.65
N ARG A 241 22.01 22.54 -5.37
CA ARG A 241 23.42 22.16 -5.18
C ARG A 241 24.37 23.34 -5.37
N LEU A 242 24.27 24.04 -6.49
CA LEU A 242 25.13 25.19 -6.79
C LEU A 242 25.00 26.31 -5.75
N MET A 243 23.81 26.55 -5.22
CA MET A 243 23.62 27.55 -4.16
C MET A 243 24.24 27.13 -2.82
N LEU A 244 24.29 25.84 -2.51
CA LEU A 244 24.94 25.34 -1.30
C LEU A 244 26.46 25.34 -1.42
N CYS A 245 27.01 24.90 -2.56
CA CYS A 245 28.46 24.78 -2.78
C CYS A 245 29.16 26.13 -2.97
N ASN A 246 28.49 27.12 -3.59
CA ASN A 246 29.09 28.44 -3.88
C ASN A 246 28.76 29.51 -2.82
N SER A 247 28.40 29.10 -1.60
CA SER A 247 28.08 30.04 -0.52
C SER A 247 29.33 30.63 0.13
N HIS A 248 29.23 31.88 0.56
CA HIS A 248 30.25 32.58 1.33
C HIS A 248 30.31 32.15 2.80
N VAL A 249 29.29 31.46 3.30
CA VAL A 249 29.27 30.89 4.66
C VAL A 249 29.94 29.52 4.62
N ALA A 250 31.07 29.41 5.32
CA ALA A 250 31.78 28.15 5.47
C ALA A 250 30.85 27.08 6.05
N ASN A 251 30.95 25.85 5.53
CA ASN A 251 30.17 24.70 6.00
C ASN A 251 28.64 24.80 5.83
N LEU A 252 28.10 25.74 5.02
CA LEU A 252 26.66 25.82 4.72
C LEU A 252 26.10 24.47 4.24
N GLU A 253 26.82 23.82 3.32
CA GLU A 253 26.46 22.51 2.78
C GLU A 253 26.36 21.43 3.87
N ARG A 254 27.27 21.44 4.85
CA ARG A 254 27.25 20.49 5.98
C ARG A 254 26.07 20.73 6.91
N VAL A 255 25.73 22.00 7.18
CA VAL A 255 24.56 22.36 8.00
C VAL A 255 23.27 22.00 7.26
N ALA A 256 23.17 22.29 5.96
CA ALA A 256 22.01 21.91 5.14
C ALA A 256 21.81 20.39 5.10
N ARG A 257 22.89 19.61 4.99
CA ARG A 257 22.85 18.14 5.10
C ARG A 257 22.40 17.67 6.48
N ALA A 258 22.88 18.29 7.56
CA ALA A 258 22.44 17.97 8.92
C ALA A 258 20.94 18.25 9.13
N MET A 259 20.44 19.38 8.63
CA MET A 259 19.01 19.71 8.63
C MET A 259 18.20 18.71 7.78
N ALA A 260 18.72 18.30 6.62
CA ALA A 260 18.03 17.35 5.75
C ALA A 260 17.91 15.97 6.41
N VAL A 261 18.89 15.58 7.22
CA VAL A 261 18.89 14.31 7.94
C VAL A 261 17.96 14.33 9.16
N LEU A 262 18.09 15.33 10.04
CA LEU A 262 17.31 15.45 11.28
C LEU A 262 15.86 15.88 11.07
N GLY A 263 15.55 16.52 9.94
CA GLY A 263 14.22 17.06 9.68
C GLY A 263 13.97 18.39 10.39
N GLY A 264 12.69 18.75 10.48
CA GLY A 264 12.21 20.01 11.03
C GLY A 264 11.91 19.99 12.53
N GLY A 265 11.72 21.15 13.14
CA GLY A 265 11.33 21.27 14.57
C GLY A 265 12.45 21.00 15.59
N VAL A 266 13.67 20.74 15.14
CA VAL A 266 14.81 20.37 15.99
C VAL A 266 15.62 21.61 16.42
N PRO A 267 16.11 21.71 17.68
CA PRO A 267 16.97 22.79 18.13
C PRO A 267 18.26 22.95 17.31
N VAL A 268 18.72 24.19 17.12
CA VAL A 268 19.96 24.51 16.36
C VAL A 268 21.21 23.81 16.93
N THR A 269 21.22 23.50 18.23
CA THR A 269 22.32 22.77 18.90
C THR A 269 22.51 21.35 18.33
N LEU A 270 21.45 20.72 17.84
CA LEU A 270 21.51 19.40 17.20
C LEU A 270 22.07 19.49 15.78
N PHE A 271 21.73 20.53 15.03
CA PHE A 271 22.36 20.80 13.72
C PHE A 271 23.85 21.05 13.88
N SER A 272 24.26 21.79 14.91
CA SER A 272 25.66 22.05 15.25
C SER A 272 26.40 20.76 15.60
N ALA A 273 25.83 19.94 16.49
CA ALA A 273 26.42 18.65 16.89
C ALA A 273 26.59 17.67 15.70
N LEU A 274 25.58 17.58 14.82
CA LEU A 274 25.62 16.67 13.67
C LEU A 274 26.54 17.17 12.54
N SER A 275 26.49 18.46 12.23
CA SER A 275 27.34 19.07 11.19
C SER A 275 28.81 19.20 11.61
N ARG A 276 29.08 19.18 12.92
CA ARG A 276 30.37 19.50 13.56
C ARG A 276 30.82 20.93 13.30
N VAL A 277 29.87 21.86 13.21
CA VAL A 277 30.08 23.29 13.05
C VAL A 277 29.75 23.97 14.37
N GLU A 278 30.49 25.01 14.75
CA GLU A 278 30.22 25.77 15.97
C GLU A 278 28.78 26.34 15.97
N PRO A 279 28.14 26.53 17.15
CA PRO A 279 26.76 26.98 17.24
C PRO A 279 26.49 28.32 16.52
N THR A 280 27.45 29.25 16.57
CA THR A 280 27.37 30.55 15.89
C THR A 280 27.36 30.39 14.38
N GLY A 281 28.33 29.68 13.80
CA GLY A 281 28.38 29.41 12.36
C GLY A 281 27.18 28.57 11.87
N THR A 282 26.62 27.72 12.74
CA THR A 282 25.39 26.97 12.44
C THR A 282 24.18 27.91 12.36
N ALA A 283 24.05 28.85 13.29
CA ALA A 283 22.97 29.83 13.27
C ALA A 283 23.04 30.72 12.01
N ASP A 284 24.24 31.19 11.65
CA ASP A 284 24.49 31.97 10.43
C ASP A 284 24.09 31.19 9.17
N ALA A 285 24.41 29.89 9.13
CA ALA A 285 24.04 29.01 8.02
C ALA A 285 22.52 28.80 7.92
N VAL A 286 21.83 28.58 9.04
CA VAL A 286 20.36 28.44 9.07
C VAL A 286 19.68 29.75 8.63
N GLU A 287 20.19 30.89 9.09
CA GLU A 287 19.71 32.20 8.67
C GLU A 287 19.93 32.44 7.17
N LEU A 288 21.09 32.05 6.63
CA LEU A 288 21.35 32.15 5.20
C LEU A 288 20.42 31.25 4.38
N LEU A 289 20.13 30.02 4.81
CA LEU A 289 19.15 29.15 4.13
C LEU A 289 17.75 29.76 4.11
N LYS A 290 17.37 30.45 5.20
CA LYS A 290 16.10 31.20 5.28
C LYS A 290 16.11 32.37 4.31
N ASN A 291 17.21 33.12 4.25
CA ASN A 291 17.37 34.26 3.35
C ASN A 291 17.42 33.84 1.88
N ILE A 292 18.03 32.70 1.53
CA ILE A 292 17.96 32.13 0.17
C ILE A 292 16.50 31.80 -0.18
N GLY A 293 15.69 31.43 0.81
CA GLY A 293 14.30 31.02 0.62
C GLY A 293 14.14 29.49 0.56
N LEU A 294 15.12 28.72 1.04
CA LEU A 294 15.04 27.26 1.11
C LEU A 294 14.31 26.78 2.37
N THR A 295 14.37 27.55 3.45
CA THR A 295 13.76 27.20 4.73
C THR A 295 12.71 28.22 5.20
N SER A 296 11.79 27.76 6.05
CA SER A 296 10.80 28.57 6.77
C SER A 296 10.53 27.92 8.13
N GLY A 297 10.53 28.70 9.21
CA GLY A 297 10.28 28.16 10.56
C GLY A 297 11.30 27.13 11.06
N GLY A 298 12.52 27.11 10.50
CA GLY A 298 13.54 26.10 10.85
C GLY A 298 13.48 24.80 10.05
N GLU A 299 12.53 24.68 9.11
CA GLU A 299 12.37 23.50 8.25
C GLU A 299 12.53 23.86 6.78
N PHE A 300 12.75 22.87 5.90
CA PHE A 300 12.70 23.11 4.47
C PHE A 300 11.28 23.43 4.02
N ARG A 301 11.11 24.46 3.19
CA ARG A 301 9.78 24.90 2.72
C ARG A 301 9.02 23.83 1.96
N HIS A 302 9.74 22.90 1.34
CA HIS A 302 9.16 21.84 0.55
C HIS A 302 9.98 20.54 0.64
N PRO A 303 9.35 19.35 0.75
CA PRO A 303 10.05 18.06 0.83
C PRO A 303 11.04 17.79 -0.32
N ALA A 304 10.79 18.37 -1.49
CA ALA A 304 11.67 18.25 -2.65
C ALA A 304 13.07 18.86 -2.44
N ILE A 305 13.19 19.93 -1.65
CA ILE A 305 14.50 20.53 -1.33
C ILE A 305 15.29 19.55 -0.48
N ARG A 306 14.65 18.98 0.56
CA ARG A 306 15.24 17.94 1.39
C ARG A 306 15.67 16.73 0.55
N ALA A 307 14.81 16.28 -0.37
CA ALA A 307 15.14 15.18 -1.28
C ALA A 307 16.33 15.52 -2.20
N ALA A 308 16.38 16.73 -2.77
CA ALA A 308 17.49 17.18 -3.60
C ALA A 308 18.84 17.14 -2.87
N ILE A 309 18.86 17.44 -1.57
CA ILE A 309 20.06 17.37 -0.73
C ILE A 309 20.41 15.91 -0.38
N LEU A 310 19.42 15.08 -0.04
CA LEU A 310 19.64 13.67 0.35
C LEU A 310 20.00 12.76 -0.84
N GLU A 311 19.56 13.11 -2.04
CA GLU A 311 19.82 12.37 -3.29
C GLU A 311 21.03 12.94 -4.06
N ASP A 312 21.75 13.91 -3.49
CA ASP A 312 22.97 14.46 -4.07
C ASP A 312 24.07 13.36 -4.16
N PRO A 313 24.58 13.03 -5.35
CA PRO A 313 25.65 12.04 -5.50
C PRO A 313 26.96 12.45 -4.82
N ALA A 314 27.18 13.75 -4.54
CA ALA A 314 28.34 14.20 -3.77
C ALA A 314 28.20 13.92 -2.27
N PHE A 315 27.00 13.58 -1.75
CA PHE A 315 26.76 13.29 -0.34
C PHE A 315 27.15 11.85 0.05
N LYS A 316 28.44 11.51 -0.14
CA LYS A 316 29.00 10.18 0.15
C LYS A 316 28.86 9.77 1.63
N GLU A 317 28.85 10.75 2.54
CA GLU A 317 28.75 10.54 3.99
C GLU A 317 27.31 10.37 4.51
N ARG A 318 26.31 10.25 3.62
CA ARG A 318 24.88 10.21 4.02
C ARG A 318 24.58 9.18 5.11
N GLY A 319 25.10 7.95 4.98
CA GLY A 319 24.91 6.91 6.00
C GLY A 319 25.53 7.26 7.35
N VAL A 320 26.70 7.92 7.35
CA VAL A 320 27.40 8.37 8.56
C VAL A 320 26.61 9.49 9.26
N PHE A 321 26.02 10.41 8.51
CA PHE A 321 25.16 11.45 9.05
C PHE A 321 23.90 10.85 9.70
N HIS A 322 23.19 9.95 9.00
CA HIS A 322 22.00 9.30 9.56
C HIS A 322 22.31 8.51 10.83
N ARG A 323 23.42 7.78 10.88
CA ARG A 323 23.82 7.05 12.10
C ARG A 323 24.20 7.98 13.25
N SER A 324 24.90 9.07 12.95
CA SER A 324 25.26 10.08 13.96
C SER A 324 24.01 10.81 14.49
N ALA A 325 23.03 11.06 13.62
CA ALA A 325 21.72 11.60 14.01
C ALA A 325 20.96 10.62 14.93
N ALA A 326 20.93 9.33 14.59
CA ALA A 326 20.32 8.28 15.43
C ALA A 326 20.92 8.27 16.84
N ARG A 327 22.26 8.31 16.96
CA ARG A 327 22.94 8.38 18.27
C ARG A 327 22.55 9.63 19.06
N LEU A 328 22.54 10.80 18.42
CA LEU A 328 22.20 12.07 19.07
C LEU A 328 20.74 12.12 19.56
N LEU A 329 19.81 11.54 18.78
CA LEU A 329 18.41 11.41 19.15
C LEU A 329 18.22 10.41 20.30
N HIS A 330 18.90 9.26 20.24
CA HIS A 330 18.86 8.25 21.29
C HIS A 330 19.36 8.78 22.65
N GLN A 331 20.49 9.51 22.66
CA GLN A 331 21.04 10.12 23.88
C GLN A 331 20.12 11.16 24.53
N ARG A 332 19.20 11.75 23.76
CA ARG A 332 18.21 12.72 24.26
C ARG A 332 16.88 12.09 24.65
N GLY A 333 16.74 10.76 24.54
CA GLY A 333 15.49 10.07 24.84
C GLY A 333 14.38 10.31 23.82
N ALA A 334 14.72 10.53 22.55
CA ALA A 334 13.74 10.55 21.46
C ALA A 334 13.03 9.18 21.35
N SER A 335 11.87 9.16 20.68
CA SER A 335 11.10 7.93 20.53
C SER A 335 11.87 6.88 19.72
N ALA A 336 11.60 5.59 19.97
CA ALA A 336 12.23 4.50 19.23
C ALA A 336 11.99 4.62 17.71
N ARG A 337 10.82 5.14 17.30
CA ARG A 337 10.45 5.35 15.89
C ARG A 337 11.34 6.38 15.20
N GLU A 338 11.49 7.56 15.79
CA GLU A 338 12.34 8.64 15.23
C GLU A 338 13.81 8.20 15.10
N VAL A 339 14.31 7.45 16.08
CA VAL A 339 15.68 6.91 16.05
C VAL A 339 15.80 5.80 14.98
N ALA A 340 14.81 4.91 14.89
CA ALA A 340 14.78 3.83 13.91
C ALA A 340 14.73 4.35 12.47
N GLU A 341 13.97 5.40 12.18
CA GLU A 341 13.96 6.04 10.86
C GLU A 341 15.36 6.46 10.40
N CYS A 342 16.15 7.03 11.32
CA CYS A 342 17.54 7.40 11.05
C CYS A 342 18.41 6.16 10.81
N ILE A 343 18.26 5.09 11.60
CA ILE A 343 19.04 3.85 11.44
C ILE A 343 18.71 3.16 10.11
N VAL A 344 17.42 3.05 9.76
CA VAL A 344 16.94 2.48 8.49
C VAL A 344 17.46 3.28 7.31
N ALA A 345 17.45 4.61 7.39
CA ALA A 345 18.00 5.48 6.35
C ALA A 345 19.53 5.38 6.22
N ALA A 346 20.25 5.00 7.29
CA ALA A 346 21.68 4.69 7.23
C ALA A 346 21.96 3.34 6.53
N GLY A 347 20.99 2.41 6.56
CA GLY A 347 21.06 1.10 5.92
C GLY A 347 21.98 0.09 6.60
N VAL A 348 22.56 0.44 7.75
CA VAL A 348 23.45 -0.42 8.53
C VAL A 348 23.18 -0.20 10.02
N ALA A 349 22.90 -1.28 10.75
CA ALA A 349 22.96 -1.35 12.21
C ALA A 349 24.14 -2.23 12.60
N THR A 350 24.93 -1.85 13.59
CA THR A 350 26.10 -2.62 14.09
C THR A 350 26.19 -2.68 15.60
N GLU A 351 25.51 -1.79 16.32
CA GLU A 351 25.56 -1.72 17.79
C GLU A 351 24.32 -2.38 18.43
N ALA A 352 24.49 -2.93 19.64
CA ALA A 352 23.42 -3.63 20.35
C ALA A 352 22.18 -2.75 20.62
N TRP A 353 22.38 -1.48 20.97
CA TRP A 353 21.27 -0.56 21.21
C TRP A 353 20.53 -0.19 19.91
N GLU A 354 21.19 -0.14 18.75
CA GLU A 354 20.55 0.12 17.45
C GLU A 354 19.53 -0.99 17.15
N MET A 355 19.90 -2.25 17.43
CA MET A 355 19.03 -3.41 17.25
C MET A 355 17.84 -3.39 18.23
N ALA A 356 18.07 -3.04 19.50
CA ALA A 356 17.00 -2.92 20.48
C ALA A 356 15.98 -1.86 20.08
N VAL A 357 16.44 -0.69 19.59
CA VAL A 357 15.59 0.38 19.09
C VAL A 357 14.80 -0.06 17.85
N LEU A 358 15.44 -0.73 16.89
CA LEU A 358 14.76 -1.24 15.69
C LEU A 358 13.66 -2.25 16.05
N ARG A 359 13.89 -3.15 17.01
CA ARG A 359 12.87 -4.11 17.48
C ARG A 359 11.73 -3.42 18.24
N GLU A 360 12.03 -2.40 19.04
CA GLU A 360 10.99 -1.60 19.72
C GLU A 360 10.14 -0.82 18.72
N ALA A 361 10.77 -0.13 17.77
CA ALA A 361 10.10 0.59 16.69
C ALA A 361 9.25 -0.35 15.83
N ALA A 362 9.75 -1.54 15.52
CA ALA A 362 8.99 -2.56 14.83
C ALA A 362 7.74 -2.97 15.62
N ARG A 363 7.82 -3.19 16.94
CA ARG A 363 6.65 -3.52 17.78
C ARG A 363 5.61 -2.39 17.79
N HIS A 364 6.04 -1.13 17.87
CA HIS A 364 5.15 0.02 17.74
C HIS A 364 4.47 0.08 16.37
N ALA A 365 5.24 -0.06 15.29
CA ALA A 365 4.70 -0.07 13.93
C ALA A 365 3.70 -1.22 13.71
N GLN A 366 3.96 -2.40 14.27
CA GLN A 366 3.02 -3.54 14.24
C GLN A 366 1.73 -3.24 15.01
N ALA A 367 1.80 -2.55 16.15
CA ALA A 367 0.62 -2.15 16.92
C ALA A 367 -0.25 -1.11 16.19
N GLU A 368 0.37 -0.24 15.39
CA GLU A 368 -0.32 0.78 14.58
C GLU A 368 -0.79 0.27 13.20
N GLY A 369 -0.38 -0.94 12.79
CA GLY A 369 -0.71 -1.51 11.47
C GLY A 369 0.23 -1.08 10.35
N GLU A 370 1.35 -0.41 10.67
CA GLU A 370 2.38 0.06 9.74
C GLU A 370 3.37 -1.06 9.39
N TRP A 371 2.86 -2.14 8.78
CA TRP A 371 3.60 -3.37 8.54
C TRP A 371 4.85 -3.22 7.66
N HIS A 372 4.85 -2.27 6.72
CA HIS A 372 6.02 -2.02 5.87
C HIS A 372 7.21 -1.46 6.67
N GLU A 373 6.94 -0.54 7.60
CA GLU A 373 7.96 0.03 8.47
C GLU A 373 8.53 -1.04 9.42
N ALA A 374 7.65 -1.87 10.00
CA ALA A 374 8.07 -2.99 10.84
C ALA A 374 9.02 -3.95 10.11
N VAL A 375 8.73 -4.29 8.85
CA VAL A 375 9.60 -5.14 8.02
C VAL A 375 10.97 -4.50 7.80
N GLY A 376 11.02 -3.19 7.47
CA GLY A 376 12.28 -2.47 7.27
C GLY A 376 13.16 -2.49 8.51
N CYS A 377 12.56 -2.29 9.69
CA CYS A 377 13.28 -2.33 10.96
C CYS A 377 13.82 -3.74 11.29
N LEU A 378 13.00 -4.78 11.12
CA LEU A 378 13.38 -6.16 11.45
C LEU A 378 14.42 -6.76 10.49
N GLU A 379 14.33 -6.49 9.19
CA GLU A 379 15.32 -6.93 8.21
C GLU A 379 16.70 -6.34 8.50
N LEU A 380 16.75 -5.08 8.94
CA LEU A 380 18.00 -4.41 9.30
C LEU A 380 18.56 -4.93 10.63
N ALA A 381 17.70 -5.18 11.62
CA ALA A 381 18.11 -5.71 12.93
C ALA A 381 18.75 -7.12 12.84
N ARG A 382 18.46 -7.88 11.77
CA ARG A 382 19.00 -9.23 11.56
C ARG A 382 20.51 -9.27 11.29
N ILE A 383 21.07 -8.25 10.64
CA ILE A 383 22.39 -8.31 9.99
C ILE A 383 23.57 -8.38 10.99
N SER A 384 23.36 -8.10 12.29
CA SER A 384 24.47 -7.91 13.24
C SER A 384 24.38 -8.68 14.57
N LEU A 385 23.60 -9.75 14.63
CA LEU A 385 23.57 -10.64 15.80
C LEU A 385 24.74 -11.63 15.74
N GLY A 386 25.38 -11.92 16.88
CA GLY A 386 26.56 -12.80 16.96
C GLY A 386 26.22 -14.28 17.14
N GLU A 387 25.14 -14.61 17.86
CA GLU A 387 24.78 -15.99 18.14
C GLU A 387 23.89 -16.60 17.03
N PRO A 388 24.21 -17.82 16.52
CA PRO A 388 23.45 -18.45 15.44
C PRO A 388 21.97 -18.74 15.75
N GLY A 389 21.59 -18.85 17.04
CA GLY A 389 20.22 -19.03 17.49
C GLY A 389 19.43 -17.72 17.43
N GLU A 390 19.99 -16.63 17.96
CA GLU A 390 19.38 -15.30 17.90
C GLU A 390 19.21 -14.81 16.46
N GLN A 391 20.19 -15.08 15.59
CA GLN A 391 20.08 -14.82 14.16
C GLN A 391 18.90 -15.55 13.52
N ALA A 392 18.68 -16.82 13.90
CA ALA A 392 17.61 -17.65 13.37
C ALA A 392 16.23 -17.12 13.80
N GLU A 393 16.07 -16.75 15.07
CA GLU A 393 14.83 -16.17 15.59
C GLU A 393 14.56 -14.78 15.01
N ALA A 394 15.58 -13.94 14.83
CA ALA A 394 15.43 -12.64 14.17
C ALA A 394 15.06 -12.78 12.69
N LEU A 395 15.66 -13.74 11.97
CA LEU A 395 15.26 -14.07 10.60
C LEU A 395 13.79 -14.51 10.54
N LEU A 396 13.37 -15.33 11.51
CA LEU A 396 11.98 -15.74 11.59
C LEU A 396 11.07 -14.55 11.86
N GLU A 397 11.37 -13.70 12.83
CA GLU A 397 10.60 -12.49 13.15
C GLU A 397 10.42 -11.58 11.92
N ALA A 398 11.49 -11.33 11.17
CA ALA A 398 11.45 -10.59 9.91
C ALA A 398 10.57 -11.30 8.87
N ALA A 399 10.72 -12.60 8.68
CA ALA A 399 9.88 -13.38 7.78
C ALA A 399 8.39 -13.32 8.17
N ARG A 400 8.07 -13.32 9.47
CA ARG A 400 6.70 -13.20 9.98
C ARG A 400 6.08 -11.84 9.69
N ALA A 401 6.83 -10.76 9.92
CA ALA A 401 6.36 -9.42 9.59
C ALA A 401 6.19 -9.26 8.08
N LYS A 402 7.14 -9.77 7.29
CA LYS A 402 7.10 -9.74 5.83
C LYS A 402 5.92 -10.51 5.28
N TRP A 403 5.55 -11.62 5.91
CA TRP A 403 4.42 -12.42 5.48
C TRP A 403 3.09 -11.66 5.56
N ARG A 404 2.90 -10.84 6.60
CA ARG A 404 1.69 -10.02 6.78
C ARG A 404 1.51 -9.03 5.63
N VAL A 405 2.61 -8.51 5.09
CA VAL A 405 2.60 -7.60 3.94
C VAL A 405 2.47 -8.36 2.62
N ASN A 406 3.30 -9.39 2.45
CA ASN A 406 3.42 -10.19 1.24
C ASN A 406 3.99 -11.58 1.59
N ALA A 407 3.10 -12.56 1.73
CA ALA A 407 3.46 -13.94 2.03
C ALA A 407 4.44 -14.52 1.00
N HIS A 408 4.29 -14.21 -0.29
CA HIS A 408 5.21 -14.70 -1.32
C HIS A 408 6.63 -14.19 -1.13
N ALA A 409 6.79 -12.89 -0.83
CA ALA A 409 8.10 -12.29 -0.58
C ALA A 409 8.77 -12.88 0.68
N ALA A 410 7.99 -13.25 1.69
CA ALA A 410 8.49 -13.91 2.90
C ALA A 410 9.07 -15.30 2.62
N LEU A 411 8.63 -16.00 1.57
CA LEU A 411 9.15 -17.31 1.17
C LEU A 411 10.63 -17.28 0.77
N SER A 412 11.18 -16.12 0.43
CA SER A 412 12.63 -15.97 0.18
C SER A 412 13.49 -16.37 1.37
N HIS A 413 12.97 -16.25 2.60
CA HIS A 413 13.67 -16.67 3.83
C HIS A 413 13.47 -18.15 4.18
N LEU A 414 12.52 -18.83 3.53
CA LEU A 414 12.11 -20.19 3.89
C LEU A 414 13.25 -21.22 3.80
N PRO A 415 14.10 -21.23 2.75
CA PRO A 415 15.22 -22.19 2.67
C PRO A 415 16.19 -22.08 3.85
N GLU A 416 16.54 -20.86 4.24
CA GLU A 416 17.44 -20.59 5.36
C GLU A 416 16.77 -20.99 6.69
N LEU A 417 15.50 -20.63 6.89
CA LEU A 417 14.71 -21.03 8.06
C LEU A 417 14.60 -22.55 8.22
N VAL A 418 14.44 -23.30 7.12
CA VAL A 418 14.42 -24.77 7.15
C VAL A 418 15.76 -25.32 7.64
N VAL A 419 16.89 -24.74 7.20
CA VAL A 419 18.21 -25.16 7.68
C VAL A 419 18.37 -24.88 9.17
N HIS A 420 17.91 -23.73 9.67
CA HIS A 420 17.94 -23.42 11.10
C HIS A 420 17.03 -24.33 11.92
N ALA A 421 15.82 -24.64 11.42
CA ALA A 421 14.90 -25.60 12.05
C ALA A 421 15.55 -26.99 12.17
N ARG A 422 16.15 -27.50 11.09
CA ARG A 422 16.83 -28.82 11.08
C ARG A 422 18.00 -28.91 12.05
N ARG A 423 18.65 -27.78 12.34
CA ARG A 423 19.78 -27.70 13.28
C ARG A 423 19.36 -27.43 14.72
N GLY A 424 18.07 -27.41 15.03
CA GLY A 424 17.55 -27.13 16.37
C GLY A 424 17.85 -25.71 16.86
N ARG A 425 18.02 -24.74 15.94
CA ARG A 425 18.33 -23.34 16.26
C ARG A 425 17.10 -22.46 16.45
N LEU A 426 15.92 -22.98 16.12
CA LEU A 426 14.64 -22.31 16.33
C LEU A 426 13.94 -22.92 17.54
N SER A 427 13.20 -22.10 18.27
CA SER A 427 12.23 -22.54 19.28
C SER A 427 11.17 -23.49 18.69
N GLY A 428 10.45 -24.22 19.54
CA GLY A 428 9.33 -25.07 19.11
C GLY A 428 8.27 -24.28 18.32
N CYS A 429 7.90 -23.09 18.81
CA CYS A 429 7.04 -22.13 18.11
C CYS A 429 7.63 -21.67 16.77
N GLY A 430 8.96 -21.53 16.69
CA GLY A 430 9.66 -21.16 15.48
C GLY A 430 9.59 -22.24 14.41
N SER A 431 9.92 -23.47 14.78
CA SER A 431 9.85 -24.66 13.92
C SER A 431 8.43 -24.91 13.39
N LEU A 432 7.41 -24.64 14.21
CA LEU A 432 6.01 -24.70 13.77
C LEU A 432 5.66 -23.70 12.69
N SER A 433 6.18 -22.48 12.82
CA SER A 433 5.96 -21.44 11.82
C SER A 433 6.55 -21.85 10.48
N VAL A 434 7.76 -22.43 10.50
CA VAL A 434 8.42 -22.95 9.29
C VAL A 434 7.64 -24.11 8.68
N SER A 435 7.17 -25.06 9.50
CA SER A 435 6.32 -26.16 9.03
C SER A 435 5.08 -25.65 8.31
N ALA A 436 4.38 -24.69 8.89
CA ALA A 436 3.16 -24.19 8.30
C ALA A 436 3.40 -23.34 7.03
N MET A 437 4.50 -22.58 6.95
CA MET A 437 4.93 -21.96 5.70
C MET A 437 5.21 -23.01 4.61
N LEU A 438 5.83 -24.15 4.97
CA LEU A 438 6.05 -25.27 4.04
C LEU A 438 4.73 -25.88 3.55
N THR A 439 3.76 -26.08 4.45
CA THR A 439 2.40 -26.52 4.11
C THR A 439 1.72 -25.55 3.15
N TRP A 440 1.87 -24.23 3.38
CA TRP A 440 1.31 -23.18 2.51
C TRP A 440 1.81 -23.25 1.06
N VAL A 441 3.08 -23.64 0.87
CA VAL A 441 3.69 -23.81 -0.47
C VAL A 441 3.44 -25.22 -1.05
N GLY A 442 2.87 -26.14 -0.27
CA GLY A 442 2.58 -27.52 -0.70
C GLY A 442 3.69 -28.53 -0.41
N ARG A 443 4.74 -28.16 0.35
CA ARG A 443 5.85 -29.06 0.74
C ARG A 443 5.51 -29.87 2.00
N GLN A 444 4.45 -30.68 1.91
CA GLN A 444 3.89 -31.43 3.05
C GLN A 444 4.89 -32.39 3.71
N ALA A 445 5.69 -33.11 2.92
CA ALA A 445 6.67 -34.06 3.46
C ALA A 445 7.72 -33.36 4.33
N GLU A 446 8.21 -32.20 3.91
CA GLU A 446 9.18 -31.43 4.68
C GLU A 446 8.57 -30.74 5.89
N ALA A 447 7.32 -30.26 5.76
CA ALA A 447 6.56 -29.74 6.89
C ALA A 447 6.47 -30.80 8.02
N ASN A 448 6.03 -32.01 7.67
CA ASN A 448 5.93 -33.14 8.61
C ASN A 448 7.29 -33.54 9.20
N TYR A 449 8.36 -33.49 8.40
CA TYR A 449 9.71 -33.73 8.89
C TYR A 449 10.13 -32.71 9.96
N ILE A 450 9.91 -31.41 9.73
CA ILE A 450 10.22 -30.36 10.72
C ILE A 450 9.40 -30.55 12.01
N LEU A 451 8.12 -30.94 11.91
CA LEU A 451 7.31 -31.25 13.09
C LEU A 451 7.86 -32.45 13.88
N GLY A 452 8.44 -33.44 13.19
CA GLY A 452 9.07 -34.60 13.81
C GLY A 452 10.32 -34.27 14.62
N LEU A 453 10.96 -33.12 14.37
CA LEU A 453 12.16 -32.67 15.09
C LEU A 453 11.87 -31.99 16.44
N LEU A 454 10.60 -31.76 16.76
CA LEU A 454 10.21 -31.09 18.00
C LEU A 454 10.44 -31.99 19.23
N SER A 455 10.89 -31.36 20.32
CA SER A 455 11.05 -32.01 21.63
C SER A 455 9.72 -32.56 22.14
N ASP A 456 9.73 -33.57 23.02
CA ASP A 456 8.49 -34.14 23.55
C ASP A 456 7.66 -33.11 24.34
N SER A 457 8.30 -32.14 24.99
CA SER A 457 7.63 -31.01 25.65
C SER A 457 6.97 -30.06 24.64
N ASP A 458 7.65 -29.71 23.54
CA ASP A 458 7.07 -28.89 22.47
C ASP A 458 5.96 -29.65 21.75
N ARG A 459 6.11 -30.97 21.60
CA ARG A 459 5.09 -31.87 21.04
C ARG A 459 3.87 -31.99 21.96
N ALA A 460 4.04 -31.89 23.28
CA ALA A 460 2.93 -31.88 24.24
C ALA A 460 2.20 -30.53 24.28
N VAL A 461 2.94 -29.41 24.25
CA VAL A 461 2.36 -28.06 24.06
C VAL A 461 1.58 -28.00 22.75
N LEU A 462 2.15 -28.60 21.70
CA LEU A 462 1.46 -28.80 20.45
C LEU A 462 0.29 -29.73 20.55
N GLY A 463 0.41 -30.88 21.21
CA GLY A 463 -0.69 -31.80 21.44
C GLY A 463 -1.85 -31.11 22.15
N GLY A 464 -1.56 -30.18 23.07
CA GLY A 464 -2.53 -29.33 23.75
C GLY A 464 -3.15 -28.25 22.85
N ALA A 465 -2.35 -27.51 22.08
CA ALA A 465 -2.86 -26.52 21.11
C ALA A 465 -3.62 -27.21 19.96
N ARG A 466 -3.13 -28.38 19.54
CA ARG A 466 -3.70 -29.28 18.55
C ARG A 466 -5.00 -29.86 19.08
N SER A 467 -5.09 -30.34 20.33
CA SER A 467 -6.34 -30.84 20.93
C SER A 467 -7.37 -29.74 21.18
N LEU A 468 -6.93 -28.53 21.57
CA LEU A 468 -7.76 -27.31 21.65
C LEU A 468 -8.31 -26.89 20.28
N LEU A 469 -7.55 -27.12 19.20
CA LEU A 469 -7.93 -26.83 17.81
C LEU A 469 -8.48 -28.05 17.04
N GLU A 470 -8.49 -29.26 17.61
CA GLU A 470 -8.92 -30.51 16.96
C GLU A 470 -10.29 -31.01 17.43
N GLY A 471 -10.78 -30.61 18.61
CA GLY A 471 -12.02 -31.19 19.11
C GLY A 471 -11.95 -32.73 19.22
N PRO A 472 -13.06 -33.42 19.53
CA PRO A 472 -13.02 -34.71 20.20
C PRO A 472 -12.56 -35.91 19.34
N GLU A 473 -12.35 -35.77 18.02
CA GLU A 473 -11.98 -36.92 17.17
C GLU A 473 -10.53 -37.41 17.37
N ALA A 474 -9.57 -36.51 17.59
CA ALA A 474 -8.20 -36.90 17.95
C ALA A 474 -8.14 -37.48 19.38
N ALA A 475 -8.98 -36.98 20.29
CA ALA A 475 -9.18 -37.56 21.61
C ALA A 475 -9.85 -38.94 21.54
N LEU A 476 -10.76 -39.17 20.59
CA LEU A 476 -11.37 -40.47 20.32
C LEU A 476 -10.34 -41.47 19.76
N GLN A 477 -9.50 -41.05 18.81
CA GLN A 477 -8.42 -41.90 18.28
C GLN A 477 -7.35 -42.22 19.33
N GLN A 478 -7.02 -41.27 20.21
CA GLN A 478 -6.14 -41.53 21.36
C GLN A 478 -6.80 -42.40 22.45
N ALA A 479 -8.10 -42.25 22.71
CA ALA A 479 -8.84 -43.06 23.68
C ALA A 479 -9.11 -44.49 23.17
N MET A 480 -9.13 -44.70 21.85
CA MET A 480 -9.32 -46.01 21.22
C MET A 480 -7.99 -46.77 20.99
N ALA A 481 -6.84 -46.15 21.26
CA ALA A 481 -5.56 -46.85 21.29
C ALA A 481 -5.34 -47.47 22.69
N PRO A 482 -5.11 -48.79 22.81
CA PRO A 482 -4.80 -49.39 24.10
C PRO A 482 -3.40 -48.94 24.53
N ASN A 483 -3.30 -47.92 25.38
CA ASN A 483 -2.03 -47.54 25.99
C ASN A 483 -2.06 -47.82 27.51
N PRO A 484 -1.39 -48.89 28.00
CA PRO A 484 -1.53 -49.39 29.36
C PRO A 484 -0.59 -48.71 30.37
N SER A 485 -0.44 -47.39 30.32
CA SER A 485 0.32 -46.66 31.34
C SER A 485 0.05 -45.17 31.28
N LEU A 486 -0.74 -44.67 32.23
CA LEU A 486 -0.68 -43.31 32.82
C LEU A 486 -1.81 -43.22 33.86
N VAL A 487 -1.61 -43.91 34.99
CA VAL A 487 -2.29 -43.58 36.25
C VAL A 487 -1.22 -42.94 37.13
N GLY A 488 -1.38 -41.65 37.41
CA GLY A 488 -0.57 -40.92 38.37
C GLY A 488 -1.20 -39.55 38.64
N PRO A 489 -1.59 -39.23 39.88
CA PRO A 489 -2.02 -37.88 40.23
C PRO A 489 -0.79 -37.05 40.56
N GLU A 490 -0.69 -35.84 40.02
CA GLU A 490 -0.20 -34.62 40.68
C GLU A 490 -0.06 -33.49 39.66
N HIS A 491 -0.97 -32.53 39.73
CA HIS A 491 -0.88 -31.26 39.03
C HIS A 491 0.25 -30.42 39.65
N THR A 492 1.42 -30.43 39.00
CA THR A 492 2.43 -29.39 39.21
C THR A 492 2.14 -28.21 38.27
N THR A 493 2.04 -27.03 38.87
CA THR A 493 1.85 -25.73 38.21
C THR A 493 2.98 -25.45 37.22
N ALA A 494 2.70 -25.62 35.92
CA ALA A 494 3.57 -25.16 34.84
C ALA A 494 3.44 -23.62 34.67
N PRO A 495 4.51 -22.91 34.24
CA PRO A 495 4.48 -21.46 34.06
C PRO A 495 3.40 -21.05 33.04
N ALA A 496 2.75 -19.92 33.31
CA ALA A 496 1.71 -19.34 32.46
C ALA A 496 2.23 -19.16 31.02
N VAL A 497 1.69 -19.96 30.10
CA VAL A 497 1.98 -19.81 28.67
C VAL A 497 0.97 -18.79 28.10
N PRO A 498 1.39 -17.72 27.42
CA PRO A 498 0.54 -16.57 27.04
C PRO A 498 -0.69 -16.85 26.16
N TRP A 499 -0.87 -18.07 25.65
CA TRP A 499 -1.98 -18.47 24.77
C TRP A 499 -3.13 -19.19 25.50
N ARG A 500 -3.04 -19.41 26.81
CA ARG A 500 -4.21 -19.78 27.62
C ARG A 500 -5.07 -18.53 27.83
N CYS A 501 -6.01 -18.28 26.93
CA CYS A 501 -7.18 -17.49 27.30
C CYS A 501 -8.00 -18.35 28.27
N ASP A 502 -8.21 -17.85 29.48
CA ASP A 502 -8.98 -18.53 30.56
C ASP A 502 -10.41 -18.92 30.13
N GLU A 503 -10.91 -18.39 29.01
CA GLU A 503 -12.21 -18.73 28.42
C GLU A 503 -12.24 -20.12 27.73
N THR A 504 -11.09 -20.71 27.40
CA THR A 504 -11.03 -22.05 26.79
C THR A 504 -11.48 -23.16 27.74
N ALA A 505 -11.39 -22.95 29.06
CA ALA A 505 -11.88 -23.91 30.06
C ALA A 505 -13.40 -24.09 30.01
N ALA A 506 -14.16 -23.05 29.65
CA ALA A 506 -15.63 -23.09 29.58
C ALA A 506 -16.15 -23.81 28.30
N VAL A 507 -15.38 -23.78 27.22
CA VAL A 507 -15.71 -24.46 25.95
C VAL A 507 -15.51 -25.98 26.06
N VAL A 508 -14.55 -26.42 26.87
CA VAL A 508 -14.25 -27.84 27.10
C VAL A 508 -15.36 -28.52 27.93
N ASP A 509 -15.96 -27.82 28.90
CA ASP A 509 -16.99 -28.40 29.78
C ASP A 509 -18.36 -28.55 29.08
N THR A 510 -18.65 -27.71 28.09
CA THR A 510 -19.89 -27.79 27.29
C THR A 510 -19.84 -28.85 26.17
N ALA A 511 -18.66 -29.36 25.82
CA ALA A 511 -18.46 -30.36 24.78
C ALA A 511 -18.70 -31.81 25.25
N ARG A 512 -18.84 -32.06 26.56
CA ARG A 512 -19.00 -33.40 27.14
C ARG A 512 -20.35 -34.07 26.87
N ASP A 513 -21.39 -33.30 26.54
CA ASP A 513 -22.78 -33.78 26.50
C ASP A 513 -23.35 -34.01 25.09
N ARG A 514 -22.59 -33.80 24.01
CA ARG A 514 -23.08 -33.99 22.62
C ARG A 514 -22.33 -35.12 21.92
N THR A 515 -22.95 -36.29 21.90
CA THR A 515 -22.57 -37.40 21.03
C THR A 515 -22.68 -36.94 19.56
N SER A 516 -21.58 -37.03 18.82
CA SER A 516 -21.31 -36.45 17.48
C SER A 516 -21.02 -34.94 17.49
N ALA A 517 -19.74 -34.56 17.41
CA ALA A 517 -19.35 -33.15 17.29
C ALA A 517 -18.10 -33.00 16.43
N GLU A 518 -18.31 -32.75 15.14
CA GLU A 518 -17.34 -32.10 14.25
C GLU A 518 -16.92 -30.76 14.88
N PHE A 519 -15.63 -30.42 14.83
CA PHE A 519 -15.13 -29.11 15.29
C PHE A 519 -15.67 -28.00 14.36
N ILE A 520 -16.60 -27.20 14.87
CA ILE A 520 -17.11 -25.99 14.22
C ILE A 520 -16.50 -24.79 14.95
N PRO A 521 -15.65 -23.96 14.31
CA PRO A 521 -15.14 -22.74 14.93
C PRO A 521 -16.32 -21.88 15.39
N SER A 522 -16.33 -21.45 16.66
CA SER A 522 -17.39 -20.59 17.16
C SER A 522 -17.35 -19.23 16.45
N GLU A 523 -18.52 -18.61 16.27
CA GLU A 523 -18.63 -17.27 15.66
C GLU A 523 -17.70 -16.25 16.34
N GLN A 524 -17.56 -16.37 17.66
CA GLN A 524 -16.72 -15.53 18.50
C GLN A 524 -15.22 -15.74 18.22
N MET A 525 -14.78 -16.97 17.95
CA MET A 525 -13.38 -17.28 17.61
C MET A 525 -12.96 -16.72 16.25
N ILE A 526 -13.86 -16.76 15.26
CA ILE A 526 -13.59 -16.14 13.95
C ILE A 526 -13.54 -14.62 14.09
N ARG A 527 -14.44 -14.03 14.89
CA ARG A 527 -14.40 -12.58 15.17
C ARG A 527 -13.12 -12.17 15.88
N SER A 528 -12.73 -12.86 16.94
CA SER A 528 -11.51 -12.53 17.68
C SER A 528 -10.27 -12.65 16.81
N TYR A 529 -10.18 -13.65 15.93
CA TYR A 529 -9.07 -13.77 14.98
C TYR A 529 -8.86 -12.49 14.13
N PHE A 530 -9.96 -11.87 13.69
CA PHE A 530 -9.91 -10.66 12.86
C PHE A 530 -9.82 -9.36 13.67
N LEU A 531 -10.32 -9.33 14.90
CA LEU A 531 -10.40 -8.13 15.75
C LEU A 531 -9.20 -7.98 16.71
N ASP A 532 -8.55 -9.07 17.09
CA ASP A 532 -7.45 -9.05 18.04
C ASP A 532 -6.16 -8.49 17.40
N PRO A 533 -5.33 -7.78 18.20
CA PRO A 533 -4.06 -7.22 17.73
C PRO A 533 -3.18 -8.27 17.06
N GLU A 534 -2.72 -7.99 15.84
CA GLU A 534 -2.10 -9.02 15.00
C GLU A 534 -0.81 -9.62 15.58
N TRP A 535 -0.13 -8.90 16.47
CA TRP A 535 1.11 -9.35 17.12
C TRP A 535 0.91 -10.49 18.13
N VAL A 536 -0.32 -10.71 18.62
CA VAL A 536 -0.67 -11.82 19.54
C VAL A 536 -0.91 -13.13 18.77
N ASN A 537 -1.32 -13.04 17.50
CA ASN A 537 -2.03 -14.10 16.80
C ASN A 537 -1.25 -14.80 15.67
N TRP A 538 0.09 -14.66 15.60
CA TRP A 538 0.86 -15.35 14.55
C TRP A 538 0.67 -16.89 14.49
N PRO A 539 0.63 -17.62 15.64
CA PRO A 539 0.30 -19.05 15.63
C PRO A 539 -1.09 -19.33 15.06
N MET A 540 -2.01 -18.36 15.10
CA MET A 540 -3.32 -18.45 14.47
C MET A 540 -3.27 -18.11 12.97
N ASP A 541 -2.50 -17.09 12.59
CA ASP A 541 -2.37 -16.61 11.20
C ASP A 541 -1.75 -17.65 10.27
N ILE A 542 -0.70 -18.33 10.73
CA ILE A 542 0.05 -19.31 9.93
C ILE A 542 -0.08 -20.72 10.47
N GLY A 543 -0.19 -20.91 11.78
CA GLY A 543 -0.33 -22.25 12.36
C GLY A 543 -1.67 -22.89 12.02
N CYS A 544 -2.09 -23.91 12.77
CA CYS A 544 -3.21 -24.76 12.40
C CYS A 544 -4.53 -24.01 12.10
N PHE A 545 -4.75 -22.80 12.62
CA PHE A 545 -6.04 -22.10 12.51
C PHE A 545 -6.38 -21.60 11.09
N THR A 546 -5.61 -20.73 10.42
CA THR A 546 -5.99 -20.24 9.08
C THR A 546 -6.13 -21.36 8.02
N PRO A 547 -5.16 -22.29 7.89
CA PRO A 547 -5.32 -23.48 7.06
C PRO A 547 -6.56 -24.30 7.41
N ARG A 548 -6.85 -24.53 8.70
CA ARG A 548 -8.06 -25.26 9.12
C ARG A 548 -9.32 -24.45 8.88
N LEU A 549 -9.32 -23.14 9.09
CA LEU A 549 -10.47 -22.27 8.84
C LEU A 549 -10.82 -22.32 7.36
N LEU A 550 -9.84 -22.15 6.48
CA LEU A 550 -10.03 -22.31 5.03
C LEU A 550 -10.43 -23.74 4.66
N HIS A 551 -9.87 -24.75 5.33
CA HIS A 551 -10.27 -26.15 5.12
C HIS A 551 -11.72 -26.39 5.59
N HIS A 552 -12.14 -25.90 6.76
CA HIS A 552 -13.49 -26.00 7.31
C HIS A 552 -14.51 -25.24 6.47
N VAL A 553 -14.13 -24.11 5.87
CA VAL A 553 -14.93 -23.45 4.84
C VAL A 553 -15.18 -24.41 3.67
N CYS A 554 -14.18 -25.22 3.33
CA CYS A 554 -14.32 -26.32 2.39
C CYS A 554 -15.01 -27.56 3.00
N LEU A 555 -15.42 -27.62 4.27
CA LEU A 555 -16.05 -28.81 4.88
C LEU A 555 -17.51 -28.58 5.35
N ALA A 556 -17.86 -27.43 5.93
CA ALA A 556 -18.98 -27.41 6.87
C ALA A 556 -19.84 -26.14 6.96
N LEU A 557 -19.47 -24.99 6.37
CA LEU A 557 -20.19 -23.73 6.63
C LEU A 557 -20.93 -23.15 5.41
N PRO A 558 -22.24 -23.39 5.33
CA PRO A 558 -23.18 -22.63 4.50
C PRO A 558 -23.18 -21.11 4.74
N ASP A 559 -22.87 -20.67 5.96
CA ASP A 559 -22.99 -19.28 6.37
C ASP A 559 -22.02 -18.94 7.52
N ILE A 560 -21.19 -17.92 7.33
CA ILE A 560 -20.30 -17.37 8.37
C ILE A 560 -20.75 -15.93 8.68
N PRO A 561 -21.78 -15.74 9.53
CA PRO A 561 -22.41 -14.44 9.73
C PRO A 561 -21.49 -13.38 10.35
N CYS A 562 -20.41 -13.79 11.04
CA CYS A 562 -19.47 -12.85 11.64
C CYS A 562 -18.60 -12.05 10.66
N VAL A 563 -18.46 -12.52 9.41
CA VAL A 563 -17.50 -11.96 8.43
C VAL A 563 -18.08 -10.75 7.68
N ASP A 564 -19.40 -10.66 7.57
CA ASP A 564 -20.11 -9.56 6.88
C ASP A 564 -20.33 -8.33 7.77
N GLY A 565 -20.02 -8.41 9.08
CA GLY A 565 -20.33 -7.39 10.08
C GLY A 565 -19.13 -6.64 10.67
N LEU A 566 -17.93 -6.79 10.09
CA LEU A 566 -16.73 -6.05 10.51
C LEU A 566 -16.80 -4.61 9.96
N ALA A 567 -16.44 -3.61 10.79
CA ALA A 567 -16.48 -2.21 10.37
C ALA A 567 -15.32 -1.87 9.40
N ASP A 568 -15.50 -0.85 8.57
CA ASP A 568 -14.45 -0.38 7.64
C ASP A 568 -13.18 0.05 8.39
N ASP A 569 -13.33 0.66 9.57
CA ASP A 569 -12.20 1.06 10.43
C ASP A 569 -11.42 -0.14 10.97
N ASP A 570 -12.10 -1.25 11.28
CA ASP A 570 -11.46 -2.51 11.72
C ASP A 570 -10.64 -3.11 10.58
N CYS A 571 -11.17 -3.04 9.35
CA CYS A 571 -10.51 -3.54 8.15
C CYS A 571 -9.28 -2.68 7.75
N ALA A 572 -9.26 -1.40 8.10
CA ALA A 572 -8.16 -0.50 7.77
C ALA A 572 -6.86 -0.83 8.53
N ARG A 573 -6.97 -1.35 9.76
CA ARG A 573 -5.81 -1.74 10.61
C ARG A 573 -5.27 -3.13 10.31
N MET A 574 -6.02 -3.94 9.55
CA MET A 574 -5.61 -5.29 9.18
C MET A 574 -4.44 -5.29 8.19
N SER A 575 -3.54 -6.25 8.38
CA SER A 575 -2.51 -6.58 7.41
C SER A 575 -3.11 -6.94 6.04
N PRO A 576 -2.36 -6.70 4.96
CA PRO A 576 -2.72 -7.20 3.64
C PRO A 576 -3.09 -8.70 3.62
N PHE A 577 -2.35 -9.53 4.37
CA PHE A 577 -2.62 -10.97 4.46
C PHE A 577 -3.98 -11.29 5.11
N ARG A 578 -4.35 -10.68 6.24
CA ARG A 578 -5.66 -10.93 6.86
C ARG A 578 -6.82 -10.44 6.00
N ARG A 579 -6.66 -9.28 5.35
CA ARG A 579 -7.67 -8.78 4.39
C ARG A 579 -7.88 -9.74 3.23
N MET A 580 -6.81 -10.32 2.72
CA MET A 580 -6.86 -11.35 1.68
C MET A 580 -7.68 -12.57 2.14
N ILE A 581 -7.45 -13.08 3.36
CA ILE A 581 -8.25 -14.17 3.95
C ILE A 581 -9.71 -13.75 4.12
N LEU A 582 -9.96 -12.56 4.66
CA LEU A 582 -11.29 -12.02 4.89
C LEU A 582 -12.11 -11.97 3.59
N HIS A 583 -11.55 -11.39 2.53
CA HIS A 583 -12.20 -11.35 1.22
C HIS A 583 -12.50 -12.75 0.67
N CYS A 584 -11.60 -13.73 0.87
CA CYS A 584 -11.87 -15.10 0.47
C CYS A 584 -13.06 -15.71 1.23
N LEU A 585 -13.15 -15.50 2.54
CA LEU A 585 -14.27 -15.99 3.35
C LEU A 585 -15.60 -15.31 2.94
N GLN A 586 -15.56 -14.00 2.72
CA GLN A 586 -16.73 -13.25 2.21
C GLN A 586 -17.15 -13.72 0.81
N ALA A 587 -16.18 -14.07 -0.04
CA ALA A 587 -16.44 -14.62 -1.37
C ALA A 587 -17.16 -15.98 -1.27
N VAL A 588 -16.68 -16.89 -0.41
CA VAL A 588 -17.33 -18.18 -0.19
C VAL A 588 -18.74 -18.01 0.38
N ASN A 589 -18.92 -17.13 1.38
CA ASN A 589 -20.25 -16.89 1.97
C ASN A 589 -21.23 -16.27 0.94
N ALA A 590 -20.74 -15.34 0.10
CA ALA A 590 -21.54 -14.78 -0.97
C ALA A 590 -21.90 -15.86 -2.02
N GLN A 591 -20.98 -16.78 -2.31
CA GLN A 591 -21.20 -17.88 -3.24
C GLN A 591 -22.25 -18.87 -2.72
N THR A 592 -22.17 -19.26 -1.45
CA THR A 592 -23.14 -20.17 -0.82
C THR A 592 -24.53 -19.54 -0.73
N ARG A 593 -24.62 -18.24 -0.38
CA ARG A 593 -25.90 -17.50 -0.30
C ARG A 593 -26.51 -17.13 -1.67
N GLY A 594 -25.86 -17.48 -2.78
CA GLY A 594 -26.37 -17.23 -4.13
C GLY A 594 -26.26 -15.76 -4.57
N HIS A 595 -25.20 -15.07 -4.16
CA HIS A 595 -24.87 -13.71 -4.58
C HIS A 595 -23.58 -13.67 -5.43
N PRO A 596 -23.59 -14.21 -6.67
CA PRO A 596 -22.38 -14.41 -7.45
C PRO A 596 -21.63 -13.11 -7.80
N ALA A 597 -22.34 -11.99 -7.99
CA ALA A 597 -21.68 -10.71 -8.24
C ALA A 597 -20.86 -10.21 -7.03
N LYS A 598 -21.35 -10.44 -5.80
CA LYS A 598 -20.59 -10.15 -4.57
C LYS A 598 -19.43 -11.15 -4.45
N ALA A 599 -19.70 -12.44 -4.69
CA ALA A 599 -18.68 -13.49 -4.64
C ALA A 599 -17.52 -13.21 -5.60
N GLU A 600 -17.81 -12.79 -6.84
CA GLU A 600 -16.80 -12.42 -7.84
C GLU A 600 -15.95 -11.23 -7.36
N ARG A 601 -16.59 -10.17 -6.86
CA ARG A 601 -15.88 -8.97 -6.38
C ARG A 601 -14.95 -9.32 -5.23
N GLU A 602 -15.44 -10.02 -4.21
CA GLU A 602 -14.61 -10.40 -3.06
C GLU A 602 -13.51 -11.40 -3.46
N ALA A 603 -13.79 -12.35 -4.36
CA ALA A 603 -12.77 -13.27 -4.87
C ALA A 603 -11.66 -12.52 -5.63
N ARG A 604 -12.01 -11.50 -6.42
CA ARG A 604 -11.02 -10.64 -7.08
C ARG A 604 -10.19 -9.84 -6.08
N SER A 605 -10.82 -9.26 -5.05
CA SER A 605 -10.12 -8.58 -3.96
C SER A 605 -9.13 -9.50 -3.24
N ALA A 606 -9.53 -10.75 -2.98
CA ALA A 606 -8.65 -11.78 -2.43
C ALA A 606 -7.48 -12.13 -3.37
N LEU A 607 -7.65 -12.03 -4.68
CA LEU A 607 -6.66 -12.42 -5.70
C LEU A 607 -5.72 -11.30 -6.15
N VAL A 608 -5.86 -10.07 -5.63
CA VAL A 608 -4.95 -8.93 -5.93
C VAL A 608 -3.48 -9.32 -5.71
N GLN A 609 -3.19 -10.00 -4.59
CA GLN A 609 -1.87 -10.58 -4.30
C GLN A 609 -1.87 -12.11 -4.46
N SER A 610 -2.38 -12.60 -5.58
CA SER A 610 -2.55 -14.04 -5.81
C SER A 610 -1.29 -14.91 -5.64
N ALA A 611 -0.08 -14.37 -5.80
CA ALA A 611 1.17 -15.09 -5.50
C ALA A 611 1.33 -15.43 -4.00
N SER A 612 0.71 -14.64 -3.11
CA SER A 612 0.76 -14.80 -1.65
C SER A 612 -0.03 -16.01 -1.14
N TRP A 613 -0.85 -16.65 -1.98
CA TRP A 613 -1.74 -17.73 -1.56
C TRP A 613 -1.11 -19.14 -1.55
N GLY A 614 0.06 -19.34 -2.15
CA GLY A 614 0.63 -20.68 -2.29
C GLY A 614 -0.38 -21.66 -2.92
N ILE A 615 -0.52 -22.87 -2.37
CA ILE A 615 -1.51 -23.86 -2.86
C ILE A 615 -2.97 -23.51 -2.50
N TYR A 616 -3.19 -22.62 -1.53
CA TYR A 616 -4.52 -22.22 -1.06
C TYR A 616 -5.26 -21.33 -2.06
N VAL A 617 -4.57 -20.84 -3.11
CA VAL A 617 -5.13 -19.99 -4.18
C VAL A 617 -6.31 -20.65 -4.88
N GLY A 618 -6.39 -21.98 -4.81
CA GLY A 618 -7.48 -22.75 -5.40
C GLY A 618 -8.85 -22.39 -4.85
N LEU A 619 -8.98 -22.02 -3.58
CA LEU A 619 -10.28 -21.66 -3.00
C LEU A 619 -10.87 -20.38 -3.64
N PRO A 620 -10.20 -19.21 -3.61
CA PRO A 620 -10.75 -18.00 -4.23
C PRO A 620 -10.87 -18.14 -5.77
N LEU A 621 -9.99 -18.89 -6.44
CA LEU A 621 -10.13 -19.19 -7.86
C LEU A 621 -11.36 -20.04 -8.16
N SER A 622 -11.64 -21.05 -7.34
CA SER A 622 -12.81 -21.92 -7.48
C SER A 622 -14.09 -21.12 -7.37
N VAL A 623 -14.17 -20.21 -6.38
CA VAL A 623 -15.30 -19.30 -6.21
C VAL A 623 -15.43 -18.34 -7.39
N LEU A 624 -14.31 -17.76 -7.84
CA LEU A 624 -14.30 -16.85 -8.99
C LEU A 624 -14.86 -17.54 -10.25
N ILE A 625 -14.38 -18.73 -10.58
CA ILE A 625 -14.85 -19.50 -11.74
C ILE A 625 -16.35 -19.80 -11.62
N LEU A 626 -16.81 -20.31 -10.47
CA LEU A 626 -18.23 -20.62 -10.27
C LEU A 626 -19.11 -19.36 -10.37
N SER A 627 -18.67 -18.25 -9.80
CA SER A 627 -19.40 -16.98 -9.85
C SER A 627 -19.49 -16.41 -11.27
N GLN A 628 -18.43 -16.56 -12.09
CA GLN A 628 -18.41 -16.15 -13.50
C GLN A 628 -19.31 -17.05 -14.35
N VAL A 629 -19.28 -18.37 -14.13
CA VAL A 629 -20.20 -19.33 -14.78
C VAL A 629 -21.65 -18.98 -14.47
N GLN A 630 -21.96 -18.70 -13.19
CA GLN A 630 -23.31 -18.34 -12.77
C GLN A 630 -23.79 -17.04 -13.40
N GLN A 631 -22.90 -16.08 -13.63
CA GLN A 631 -23.22 -14.82 -14.31
C GLN A 631 -23.18 -14.90 -15.85
N GLY A 632 -22.85 -16.07 -16.43
CA GLY A 632 -22.72 -16.24 -17.88
C GLY A 632 -21.50 -15.56 -18.50
N LYS A 633 -20.51 -15.17 -17.69
CA LYS A 633 -19.25 -14.52 -18.10
C LYS A 633 -18.19 -15.54 -18.53
N PHE A 634 -18.47 -16.31 -19.57
CA PHE A 634 -17.62 -17.47 -19.94
C PHE A 634 -16.24 -17.08 -20.46
N GLU A 635 -16.08 -15.94 -21.12
CA GLU A 635 -14.78 -15.43 -21.58
C GLU A 635 -13.86 -15.08 -20.41
N GLU A 636 -14.39 -14.43 -19.37
CA GLU A 636 -13.65 -14.13 -18.15
C GLU A 636 -13.28 -15.41 -17.37
N GLY A 637 -14.18 -16.39 -17.37
CA GLY A 637 -13.92 -17.73 -16.83
C GLY A 637 -12.76 -18.43 -17.54
N GLU A 638 -12.72 -18.35 -18.88
CA GLU A 638 -11.63 -18.91 -19.67
C GLU A 638 -10.29 -18.22 -19.33
N SER A 639 -10.28 -16.89 -19.26
CA SER A 639 -9.09 -16.13 -18.86
C SER A 639 -8.59 -16.52 -17.47
N THR A 640 -9.50 -16.81 -16.54
CA THR A 640 -9.16 -17.25 -15.17
C THR A 640 -8.53 -18.65 -15.20
N LEU A 641 -9.05 -19.55 -16.04
CA LEU A 641 -8.56 -20.92 -16.20
C LEU A 641 -7.21 -21.04 -16.93
N ARG A 642 -6.86 -20.08 -17.78
CA ARG A 642 -5.56 -20.03 -18.48
C ARG A 642 -4.36 -19.78 -17.55
N ARG A 643 -4.61 -19.45 -16.30
CA ARG A 643 -3.56 -19.18 -15.32
C ARG A 643 -2.81 -20.48 -14.97
N PRO A 644 -1.46 -20.51 -15.09
CA PRO A 644 -0.69 -21.71 -14.77
C PRO A 644 -0.73 -22.00 -13.27
N MET A 645 -0.81 -23.28 -12.91
CA MET A 645 -0.75 -23.78 -11.54
C MET A 645 0.37 -24.82 -11.40
N PRO A 646 1.11 -24.83 -10.28
CA PRO A 646 2.17 -25.80 -10.03
C PRO A 646 1.60 -27.22 -9.86
N ALA A 647 2.42 -28.27 -9.96
CA ALA A 647 1.94 -29.65 -9.91
C ALA A 647 1.40 -30.01 -8.51
N GLU A 648 2.09 -29.55 -7.46
CA GLU A 648 1.76 -29.77 -6.05
C GLU A 648 0.37 -29.23 -5.69
N PHE A 649 -0.09 -28.20 -6.41
CA PHE A 649 -1.44 -27.67 -6.27
C PHE A 649 -2.50 -28.74 -6.53
N PHE A 650 -2.33 -29.57 -7.57
CA PHE A 650 -3.27 -30.61 -7.95
C PHE A 650 -3.24 -31.83 -7.03
N GLU A 651 -2.36 -31.87 -6.04
CA GLU A 651 -2.35 -32.90 -4.99
C GLU A 651 -3.10 -32.46 -3.73
N SER A 652 -3.55 -31.21 -3.69
CA SER A 652 -4.23 -30.60 -2.53
C SER A 652 -5.75 -30.58 -2.66
N GLU A 653 -6.44 -30.40 -1.53
CA GLU A 653 -7.90 -30.17 -1.49
C GLU A 653 -8.31 -28.93 -2.32
N PHE A 654 -7.49 -27.88 -2.32
CA PHE A 654 -7.75 -26.66 -3.09
C PHE A 654 -7.60 -26.88 -4.59
N GLY A 655 -6.69 -27.77 -5.00
CA GLY A 655 -6.58 -28.26 -6.37
C GLY A 655 -7.82 -29.04 -6.79
N ARG A 656 -8.34 -29.91 -5.91
CA ARG A 656 -9.58 -30.67 -6.15
C ARG A 656 -10.78 -29.75 -6.39
N LEU A 657 -10.95 -28.71 -5.57
CA LEU A 657 -12.02 -27.71 -5.73
C LEU A 657 -11.87 -26.94 -7.05
N TYR A 658 -10.65 -26.57 -7.42
CA TYR A 658 -10.40 -25.85 -8.67
C TYR A 658 -10.74 -26.70 -9.89
N VAL A 659 -10.30 -27.97 -9.91
CA VAL A 659 -10.61 -28.91 -10.99
C VAL A 659 -12.12 -29.15 -11.08
N HIS A 660 -12.81 -29.27 -9.94
CA HIS A 660 -14.26 -29.36 -9.91
C HIS A 660 -14.93 -28.13 -10.54
N SER A 661 -14.53 -26.92 -10.16
CA SER A 661 -15.07 -25.67 -10.73
C SER A 661 -14.78 -25.55 -12.23
N ARG A 662 -13.62 -26.02 -12.70
CA ARG A 662 -13.28 -26.12 -14.13
C ARG A 662 -14.21 -27.11 -14.86
N GLY A 663 -14.54 -28.24 -14.25
CA GLY A 663 -15.53 -29.18 -14.78
C GLY A 663 -16.91 -28.54 -14.92
N VAL A 664 -17.37 -27.80 -13.92
CA VAL A 664 -18.64 -27.05 -13.96
C VAL A 664 -18.64 -26.00 -15.08
N TYR A 665 -17.54 -25.27 -15.25
CA TYR A 665 -17.35 -24.36 -16.38
C TYR A 665 -17.48 -25.09 -17.72
N ARG A 666 -16.79 -26.23 -17.90
CA ARG A 666 -16.83 -27.01 -19.14
C ARG A 666 -18.23 -27.53 -19.47
N ILE A 667 -19.03 -27.93 -18.48
CA ILE A 667 -20.45 -28.24 -18.70
C ILE A 667 -21.19 -27.03 -19.27
N ALA A 668 -21.00 -25.84 -18.67
CA ALA A 668 -21.72 -24.63 -19.06
C ALA A 668 -21.39 -24.15 -20.49
N VAL A 669 -20.18 -24.42 -20.98
CA VAL A 669 -19.74 -24.11 -22.35
C VAL A 669 -20.02 -25.26 -23.35
N GLY A 670 -20.67 -26.34 -22.92
CA GLY A 670 -21.08 -27.44 -23.80
C GLY A 670 -19.99 -28.47 -24.09
N MET A 671 -19.03 -28.68 -23.18
CA MET A 671 -17.95 -29.65 -23.29
C MET A 671 -18.06 -30.78 -22.23
N PRO A 672 -19.11 -31.62 -22.26
CA PRO A 672 -19.37 -32.60 -21.20
C PRO A 672 -18.31 -33.72 -21.10
N TYR A 673 -17.66 -34.08 -22.21
CA TYR A 673 -16.58 -35.08 -22.21
C TYR A 673 -15.36 -34.60 -21.41
N SER A 674 -14.91 -33.38 -21.67
CA SER A 674 -13.79 -32.75 -20.93
C SER A 674 -14.17 -32.45 -19.48
N ALA A 675 -15.45 -32.15 -19.19
CA ALA A 675 -15.93 -31.98 -17.83
C ALA A 675 -15.88 -33.29 -17.03
N LEU A 676 -16.29 -34.41 -17.63
CA LEU A 676 -16.21 -35.73 -17.00
C LEU A 676 -14.77 -36.08 -16.61
N GLY A 677 -13.79 -35.80 -17.49
CA GLY A 677 -12.37 -35.99 -17.18
C GLY A 677 -11.92 -35.20 -15.93
N ASP A 678 -12.38 -33.96 -15.78
CA ASP A 678 -12.08 -33.15 -14.59
C ASP A 678 -12.73 -33.73 -13.32
N PHE A 679 -13.99 -34.14 -13.37
CA PHE A 679 -14.63 -34.73 -12.19
C PHE A 679 -14.00 -36.06 -11.77
N LEU A 680 -13.60 -36.91 -12.72
CA LEU A 680 -12.87 -38.14 -12.42
C LEU A 680 -11.49 -37.84 -11.83
N ALA A 681 -10.80 -36.80 -12.31
CA ALA A 681 -9.56 -36.34 -11.71
C ALA A 681 -9.75 -35.88 -10.25
N CYS A 682 -10.87 -35.25 -9.90
CA CYS A 682 -11.19 -34.97 -8.48
C CYS A 682 -11.21 -36.24 -7.63
N GLY A 683 -11.69 -37.36 -8.17
CA GLY A 683 -11.69 -38.66 -7.48
C GLY A 683 -10.29 -39.24 -7.30
N GLU A 684 -9.39 -39.07 -8.26
CA GLU A 684 -7.99 -39.48 -8.12
C GLU A 684 -7.24 -38.64 -7.07
N ILE A 685 -7.54 -37.33 -6.99
CA ILE A 685 -6.99 -36.45 -5.94
C ILE A 685 -7.54 -36.88 -4.58
N GLU A 686 -8.85 -37.12 -4.47
CA GLU A 686 -9.50 -37.54 -3.23
C GLU A 686 -8.89 -38.81 -2.63
N LYS A 687 -8.54 -39.81 -3.47
CA LYS A 687 -7.88 -41.06 -3.02
C LYS A 687 -6.51 -40.82 -2.36
N ARG A 688 -5.83 -39.72 -2.69
CA ARG A 688 -4.50 -39.37 -2.15
C ARG A 688 -4.61 -38.51 -0.90
N LEU A 689 -5.75 -37.87 -0.67
CA LEU A 689 -5.98 -37.04 0.51
C LEU A 689 -6.15 -37.93 1.75
N VAL A 690 -5.44 -37.59 2.83
CA VAL A 690 -5.49 -38.32 4.11
C VAL A 690 -6.88 -38.26 4.75
N ILE A 691 -7.58 -37.13 4.59
CA ILE A 691 -8.96 -36.92 5.06
C ILE A 691 -9.76 -36.34 3.89
N PRO A 692 -10.43 -37.18 3.08
CA PRO A 692 -11.25 -36.69 1.98
C PRO A 692 -12.56 -36.10 2.50
N SER A 693 -12.84 -34.84 2.16
CA SER A 693 -14.18 -34.29 2.38
C SER A 693 -15.14 -34.79 1.30
N VAL A 694 -16.06 -35.68 1.67
CA VAL A 694 -17.11 -36.16 0.76
C VAL A 694 -18.25 -35.13 0.63
N ALA A 695 -18.41 -34.23 1.60
CA ALA A 695 -19.60 -33.40 1.74
C ALA A 695 -19.65 -32.15 0.84
N THR A 696 -18.50 -31.63 0.39
CA THR A 696 -18.41 -30.25 -0.14
C THR A 696 -17.95 -30.11 -1.58
N CYS A 697 -17.27 -31.12 -2.12
CA CYS A 697 -16.97 -31.20 -3.54
C CYS A 697 -17.87 -32.27 -4.18
N PRO A 698 -19.04 -31.91 -4.74
CA PRO A 698 -20.02 -32.87 -5.27
C PRO A 698 -19.60 -33.47 -6.62
N TRP A 699 -18.30 -33.74 -6.80
CA TRP A 699 -17.73 -34.17 -8.06
C TRP A 699 -18.35 -35.49 -8.56
N ARG A 700 -18.70 -36.41 -7.66
CA ARG A 700 -19.39 -37.67 -8.02
C ARG A 700 -20.77 -37.41 -8.62
N ALA A 701 -21.52 -36.46 -8.03
CA ALA A 701 -22.83 -36.09 -8.52
C ALA A 701 -22.74 -35.32 -9.86
N GLN A 702 -21.72 -34.46 -10.00
CA GLN A 702 -21.45 -33.76 -11.25
C GLN A 702 -20.94 -34.69 -12.36
N ALA A 703 -20.16 -35.72 -12.02
CA ALA A 703 -19.77 -36.79 -12.95
C ALA A 703 -20.99 -37.56 -13.43
N ALA A 704 -21.94 -37.91 -12.54
CA ALA A 704 -23.21 -38.53 -12.91
C ALA A 704 -24.02 -37.66 -13.88
N TYR A 705 -24.03 -36.34 -13.66
CA TYR A 705 -24.65 -35.39 -14.59
C TYR A 705 -23.92 -35.30 -15.93
N ALA A 706 -22.58 -35.31 -15.95
CA ALA A 706 -21.80 -35.34 -17.18
C ALA A 706 -22.05 -36.63 -17.99
N TYR A 707 -22.16 -37.80 -17.33
CA TYR A 707 -22.56 -39.05 -17.99
C TYR A 707 -23.94 -38.95 -18.63
N LEU A 708 -24.90 -38.31 -17.96
CA LEU A 708 -26.25 -38.08 -18.50
C LEU A 708 -26.20 -37.22 -19.78
N LEU A 709 -25.41 -36.14 -19.79
CA LEU A 709 -25.24 -35.27 -20.97
C LEU A 709 -24.55 -35.98 -22.16
N LEU A 710 -23.78 -37.04 -21.89
CA LEU A 710 -23.14 -37.89 -22.90
C LEU A 710 -24.03 -39.08 -23.34
N ASP A 711 -25.30 -39.12 -22.91
CA ASP A 711 -26.25 -40.23 -23.12
C ASP A 711 -25.79 -41.60 -22.57
N ARG A 712 -24.87 -41.60 -21.60
CA ARG A 712 -24.35 -42.80 -20.91
C ARG A 712 -25.20 -43.12 -19.68
N LYS A 713 -26.46 -43.51 -19.92
CA LYS A 713 -27.50 -43.64 -18.88
C LYS A 713 -27.17 -44.62 -17.75
N GLU A 714 -26.61 -45.79 -18.06
CA GLU A 714 -26.29 -46.80 -17.05
C GLU A 714 -25.22 -46.32 -16.06
N GLU A 715 -24.23 -45.57 -16.54
CA GLU A 715 -23.17 -44.99 -15.72
C GLU A 715 -23.66 -43.80 -14.90
N ALA A 716 -24.52 -42.96 -15.49
CA ALA A 716 -25.19 -41.89 -14.77
C ALA A 716 -26.03 -42.44 -13.59
N ILE A 717 -26.78 -43.54 -13.81
CA ILE A 717 -27.58 -44.18 -12.77
C ILE A 717 -26.70 -44.77 -11.67
N ARG A 718 -25.63 -45.50 -12.03
CA ARG A 718 -24.69 -46.08 -11.06
C ARG A 718 -24.07 -44.99 -10.19
N ALA A 719 -23.43 -43.99 -10.81
CA ALA A 719 -22.76 -42.91 -10.09
C ALA A 719 -23.73 -42.10 -9.20
N ALA A 720 -24.96 -41.83 -9.68
CA ALA A 720 -25.94 -41.10 -8.88
C ALA A 720 -26.50 -41.94 -7.71
N ARG A 721 -26.72 -43.24 -7.88
CA ARG A 721 -27.12 -44.14 -6.78
C ARG A 721 -26.04 -44.22 -5.72
N ASP A 722 -24.78 -44.30 -6.12
CA ASP A 722 -23.65 -44.33 -5.19
C ASP A 722 -23.62 -43.08 -4.31
N VAL A 723 -23.88 -41.89 -4.88
CA VAL A 723 -23.98 -40.62 -4.13
C VAL A 723 -25.16 -40.58 -3.15
N VAL A 724 -26.31 -41.16 -3.53
CA VAL A 724 -27.49 -41.21 -2.64
C VAL A 724 -27.30 -42.24 -1.53
N ALA A 725 -26.66 -43.37 -1.85
CA ALA A 725 -26.39 -44.46 -0.92
C ALA A 725 -25.28 -44.12 0.09
N THR A 726 -24.28 -43.34 -0.33
CA THR A 726 -23.33 -42.72 0.59
C THR A 726 -23.99 -41.57 1.34
N SER A 727 -23.59 -41.31 2.59
CA SER A 727 -24.05 -40.18 3.40
C SER A 727 -23.55 -38.83 2.88
N GLY A 728 -23.68 -38.56 1.57
CA GLY A 728 -23.27 -37.31 0.95
C GLY A 728 -24.03 -36.10 1.49
N GLY A 729 -23.40 -34.92 1.39
CA GLY A 729 -24.00 -33.64 1.78
C GLY A 729 -25.26 -33.32 0.97
N VAL A 730 -26.13 -32.46 1.52
CA VAL A 730 -27.44 -32.08 0.94
C VAL A 730 -27.32 -31.67 -0.53
N TRP A 731 -26.26 -30.93 -0.88
CA TRP A 731 -26.01 -30.47 -2.24
C TRP A 731 -25.76 -31.61 -3.23
N ALA A 732 -24.85 -32.54 -2.91
CA ALA A 732 -24.53 -33.68 -3.76
C ALA A 732 -25.72 -34.61 -3.97
N LYS A 733 -26.49 -34.88 -2.90
CA LYS A 733 -27.70 -35.70 -2.95
C LYS A 733 -28.77 -35.10 -3.85
N ALA A 734 -28.99 -33.79 -3.80
CA ALA A 734 -29.98 -33.14 -4.65
C ALA A 734 -29.61 -33.21 -6.14
N ILE A 735 -28.33 -33.02 -6.50
CA ILE A 735 -27.85 -33.22 -7.88
C ILE A 735 -28.08 -34.66 -8.32
N ALA A 736 -27.73 -35.63 -7.48
CA ALA A 736 -27.88 -37.06 -7.80
C ALA A 736 -29.36 -37.46 -7.99
N LEU A 737 -30.28 -36.98 -7.14
CA LEU A 737 -31.71 -37.20 -7.30
C LEU A 737 -32.25 -36.60 -8.60
N ARG A 738 -31.79 -35.41 -8.99
CA ARG A 738 -32.12 -34.82 -10.29
C ARG A 738 -31.65 -35.70 -11.44
N VAL A 739 -30.41 -36.17 -11.42
CA VAL A 739 -29.87 -37.08 -12.44
C VAL A 739 -30.72 -38.35 -12.53
N LEU A 740 -31.03 -38.99 -11.39
CA LEU A 740 -31.89 -40.17 -11.35
C LEU A 740 -33.29 -39.89 -11.90
N ALA A 741 -33.87 -38.73 -11.61
CA ALA A 741 -35.16 -38.33 -12.18
C ALA A 741 -35.09 -38.22 -13.70
N LEU A 742 -34.08 -37.53 -14.25
CA LEU A 742 -33.96 -37.31 -15.69
C LEU A 742 -33.72 -38.60 -16.49
N THR A 743 -33.16 -39.64 -15.87
CA THR A 743 -33.02 -40.97 -16.51
C THR A 743 -34.32 -41.77 -16.58
N ARG A 744 -35.38 -41.37 -15.87
CA ARG A 744 -36.67 -42.07 -15.83
C ARG A 744 -37.68 -41.51 -16.85
N PRO A 745 -38.71 -42.30 -17.22
CA PRO A 745 -39.90 -41.80 -17.92
C PRO A 745 -40.56 -40.64 -17.15
N VAL A 746 -41.20 -39.72 -17.88
CA VAL A 746 -41.76 -38.46 -17.35
C VAL A 746 -42.70 -38.70 -16.16
N GLU A 747 -43.47 -39.77 -16.20
CA GLU A 747 -44.46 -40.19 -15.19
C GLU A 747 -43.82 -40.49 -13.83
N ARG A 748 -42.53 -40.85 -13.81
CA ARG A 748 -41.79 -41.24 -12.59
C ARG A 748 -40.73 -40.23 -12.16
N ARG A 749 -40.65 -39.06 -12.81
CA ARG A 749 -39.66 -38.01 -12.47
C ARG A 749 -40.09 -37.15 -11.28
N ALA A 750 -41.40 -36.91 -11.17
CA ALA A 750 -41.94 -35.89 -10.26
C ALA A 750 -41.67 -36.20 -8.78
N ASP A 751 -41.65 -37.47 -8.37
CA ASP A 751 -41.37 -37.87 -6.98
C ASP A 751 -39.94 -37.55 -6.57
N LEU A 752 -38.95 -38.01 -7.35
CA LEU A 752 -37.53 -37.75 -7.07
C LEU A 752 -37.19 -36.25 -7.10
N LEU A 753 -37.80 -35.48 -8.01
CA LEU A 753 -37.61 -34.04 -8.06
C LEU A 753 -38.28 -33.32 -6.89
N ARG A 754 -39.42 -33.81 -6.37
CA ARG A 754 -40.02 -33.31 -5.14
C ARG A 754 -39.14 -33.60 -3.93
N ASP A 755 -38.54 -34.78 -3.85
CA ASP A 755 -37.59 -35.13 -2.79
C ASP A 755 -36.35 -34.22 -2.83
N ALA A 756 -35.80 -33.99 -4.03
CA ALA A 756 -34.67 -33.07 -4.22
C ALA A 756 -35.01 -31.63 -3.81
N VAL A 757 -36.18 -31.12 -4.20
CA VAL A 757 -36.67 -29.80 -3.79
C VAL A 757 -36.85 -29.75 -2.26
N GLY A 758 -37.48 -30.76 -1.66
CA GLY A 758 -37.69 -30.84 -0.22
C GLY A 758 -36.40 -30.83 0.59
N LEU A 759 -35.35 -31.51 0.12
CA LEU A 759 -34.01 -31.45 0.72
C LEU A 759 -33.40 -30.05 0.67
N LEU A 760 -33.72 -29.27 -0.36
CA LEU A 760 -33.10 -27.97 -0.62
C LEU A 760 -33.87 -26.78 -0.03
N GLU A 761 -35.17 -26.91 0.25
CA GLU A 761 -36.03 -25.79 0.71
C GLU A 761 -35.56 -25.15 2.02
N GLY A 762 -34.87 -25.90 2.89
CA GLY A 762 -34.27 -25.41 4.12
C GLY A 762 -32.75 -25.16 4.05
N SER A 763 -32.15 -25.23 2.87
CA SER A 763 -30.69 -25.15 2.70
C SER A 763 -30.24 -23.81 2.12
N VAL A 764 -28.93 -23.52 2.21
CA VAL A 764 -28.35 -22.32 1.56
C VAL A 764 -28.21 -22.45 0.05
N TYR A 765 -28.34 -23.65 -0.53
CA TYR A 765 -28.02 -23.93 -1.93
C TYR A 765 -29.13 -23.44 -2.89
N ARG A 766 -29.34 -22.12 -2.94
CA ARG A 766 -30.44 -21.45 -3.66
C ARG A 766 -30.42 -21.70 -5.16
N ILE A 767 -29.23 -21.77 -5.76
CA ILE A 767 -29.07 -22.01 -7.20
C ILE A 767 -29.46 -23.44 -7.56
N GLU A 768 -29.10 -24.40 -6.71
CA GLU A 768 -29.48 -25.80 -6.89
C GLU A 768 -31.00 -25.96 -6.74
N LEU A 769 -31.61 -25.26 -5.77
CA LEU A 769 -33.07 -25.24 -5.58
C LEU A 769 -33.79 -24.69 -6.82
N ALA A 770 -33.34 -23.55 -7.35
CA ALA A 770 -33.92 -22.96 -8.56
C ALA A 770 -33.84 -23.92 -9.76
N THR A 771 -32.72 -24.62 -9.92
CA THR A 771 -32.52 -25.58 -11.01
C THR A 771 -33.45 -26.80 -10.87
N ASN A 772 -33.61 -27.34 -9.66
CA ASN A 772 -34.53 -28.45 -9.40
C ASN A 772 -36.01 -28.05 -9.56
N LEU A 773 -36.38 -26.83 -9.16
CA LEU A 773 -37.73 -26.28 -9.39
C LEU A 773 -38.03 -26.13 -10.89
N CYS A 774 -37.04 -25.73 -11.70
CA CYS A 774 -37.18 -25.64 -13.15
C CYS A 774 -37.47 -27.03 -13.76
N GLU A 775 -36.68 -28.04 -13.40
CA GLU A 775 -36.89 -29.42 -13.89
C GLU A 775 -38.22 -30.03 -13.42
N LEU A 776 -38.63 -29.76 -12.18
CA LEU A 776 -39.94 -30.17 -11.69
C LEU A 776 -41.06 -29.45 -12.46
N GLY A 777 -40.89 -28.15 -12.76
CA GLY A 777 -41.82 -27.39 -13.58
C GLY A 777 -41.97 -27.96 -14.99
N ARG A 778 -40.86 -28.31 -15.66
CA ARG A 778 -40.84 -28.97 -16.99
C ARG A 778 -41.56 -30.32 -16.93
N THR A 779 -41.29 -31.11 -15.90
CA THR A 779 -41.95 -32.42 -15.68
C THR A 779 -43.46 -32.25 -15.49
N GLN A 780 -43.90 -31.33 -14.64
CA GLN A 780 -45.33 -31.08 -14.40
C GLN A 780 -46.05 -30.58 -15.65
N TYR A 781 -45.37 -29.80 -16.48
CA TYR A 781 -45.91 -29.37 -17.77
C TYR A 781 -46.14 -30.56 -18.71
N ALA A 782 -45.14 -31.43 -18.83
CA ALA A 782 -45.22 -32.63 -19.68
C ALA A 782 -46.31 -33.62 -19.21
N LEU A 783 -46.64 -33.62 -17.91
CA LEU A 783 -47.76 -34.38 -17.34
C LEU A 783 -49.14 -33.69 -17.50
N GLY A 784 -49.21 -32.54 -18.15
CA GLY A 784 -50.46 -31.79 -18.36
C GLY A 784 -50.89 -30.89 -17.19
N HIS A 785 -50.11 -30.81 -16.11
CA HIS A 785 -50.41 -29.98 -14.94
C HIS A 785 -49.96 -28.52 -15.12
N ALA A 786 -50.52 -27.83 -16.12
CA ALA A 786 -50.06 -26.51 -16.55
C ALA A 786 -50.12 -25.41 -15.44
N LYS A 787 -51.03 -25.52 -14.47
CA LYS A 787 -51.09 -24.57 -13.33
C LYS A 787 -49.91 -24.75 -12.38
N ALA A 788 -49.64 -25.98 -11.96
CA ALA A 788 -48.52 -26.30 -11.06
C ALA A 788 -47.17 -25.98 -11.72
N ALA A 789 -47.01 -26.33 -13.00
CA ALA A 789 -45.82 -26.01 -13.79
C ALA A 789 -45.51 -24.50 -13.80
N ARG A 790 -46.52 -23.65 -14.01
CA ARG A 790 -46.37 -22.18 -14.02
C ARG A 790 -45.95 -21.61 -12.67
N VAL A 791 -46.40 -22.17 -11.56
CA VAL A 791 -45.99 -21.71 -10.22
C VAL A 791 -44.52 -22.05 -9.97
N LEU A 792 -44.14 -23.30 -10.25
CA LEU A 792 -42.76 -23.77 -10.09
C LEU A 792 -41.78 -23.01 -10.98
N MET A 793 -42.13 -22.81 -12.25
CA MET A 793 -41.27 -22.09 -13.19
C MET A 793 -41.11 -20.62 -12.82
N ARG A 794 -42.19 -19.96 -12.35
CA ARG A 794 -42.10 -18.57 -11.84
C ARG A 794 -41.18 -18.48 -10.61
N ARG A 795 -41.30 -19.42 -9.66
CA ARG A 795 -40.40 -19.48 -8.49
C ARG A 795 -38.94 -19.68 -8.92
N ALA A 796 -38.68 -20.63 -9.82
CA ALA A 796 -37.35 -20.88 -10.36
C ALA A 796 -36.76 -19.64 -11.06
N TRP A 797 -37.54 -18.99 -11.93
CA TRP A 797 -37.12 -17.79 -12.65
C TRP A 797 -36.84 -16.62 -11.71
N SER A 798 -37.71 -16.35 -10.73
CA SER A 798 -37.49 -15.24 -9.80
C SER A 798 -36.27 -15.47 -8.91
N MET A 799 -36.02 -16.72 -8.49
CA MET A 799 -34.80 -17.09 -7.78
C MET A 799 -33.55 -16.93 -8.66
N ALA A 800 -33.61 -17.38 -9.92
CA ALA A 800 -32.52 -17.22 -10.88
C ALA A 800 -32.24 -15.74 -11.18
N ARG A 801 -33.27 -14.91 -11.35
CA ARG A 801 -33.16 -13.46 -11.59
C ARG A 801 -32.55 -12.75 -10.38
N PHE A 802 -32.98 -13.09 -9.16
CA PHE A 802 -32.40 -12.52 -7.95
C PHE A 802 -30.92 -12.90 -7.78
N ALA A 803 -30.58 -14.17 -8.02
CA ALA A 803 -29.20 -14.66 -7.98
C ALA A 803 -28.37 -14.26 -9.21
N ARG A 804 -28.97 -13.61 -10.23
CA ARG A 804 -28.36 -13.36 -11.55
C ARG A 804 -27.76 -14.63 -12.17
N PHE A 805 -28.45 -15.75 -12.04
CA PHE A 805 -28.04 -17.04 -12.60
C PHE A 805 -28.41 -17.14 -14.09
N GLU A 806 -27.56 -16.54 -14.91
CA GLU A 806 -27.77 -16.34 -16.35
C GLU A 806 -27.97 -17.65 -17.14
N PRO A 807 -27.23 -18.75 -16.88
CA PRO A 807 -27.46 -20.02 -17.58
C PRO A 807 -28.89 -20.56 -17.42
N LEU A 808 -29.47 -20.46 -16.21
CA LEU A 808 -30.84 -20.92 -15.98
C LEU A 808 -31.88 -19.95 -16.55
N LEU A 809 -31.62 -18.64 -16.48
CA LEU A 809 -32.48 -17.66 -17.14
C LEU A 809 -32.57 -17.92 -18.64
N ARG A 810 -31.43 -18.13 -19.31
CA ARG A 810 -31.39 -18.52 -20.74
C ARG A 810 -32.11 -19.84 -20.99
N ALA A 811 -31.94 -20.84 -20.13
CA ALA A 811 -32.62 -22.14 -20.29
C ALA A 811 -34.14 -22.07 -20.08
N ILE A 812 -34.64 -21.14 -19.26
CA ILE A 812 -36.08 -20.89 -19.08
C ILE A 812 -36.62 -20.08 -20.27
N SER A 813 -35.84 -19.12 -20.77
CA SER A 813 -36.22 -18.22 -21.87
C SER A 813 -35.99 -18.81 -23.27
N SER A 814 -35.26 -19.92 -23.41
CA SER A 814 -34.94 -20.51 -24.70
C SER A 814 -36.16 -21.12 -25.42
N ASN A 815 -36.02 -21.29 -26.74
CA ASN A 815 -37.03 -21.91 -27.58
C ASN A 815 -37.29 -23.41 -27.28
N GLU A 816 -36.61 -24.00 -26.32
CA GLU A 816 -36.88 -25.37 -25.86
C GLU A 816 -38.00 -25.41 -24.81
N ALA A 817 -38.29 -24.28 -24.15
CA ALA A 817 -39.44 -24.18 -23.27
C ALA A 817 -40.75 -24.11 -24.09
N PRO A 818 -41.82 -24.81 -23.68
CA PRO A 818 -43.15 -24.68 -24.28
C PRO A 818 -43.62 -23.23 -24.35
N SER A 819 -44.27 -22.81 -25.44
CA SER A 819 -44.69 -21.41 -25.65
C SER A 819 -45.55 -20.85 -24.50
N ALA A 820 -46.35 -21.69 -23.84
CA ALA A 820 -47.14 -21.35 -22.66
C ALA A 820 -46.32 -21.03 -21.39
N LEU A 821 -45.03 -21.38 -21.39
CA LEU A 821 -44.05 -21.09 -20.34
C LEU A 821 -43.09 -19.94 -20.72
N ARG A 822 -43.11 -19.46 -21.98
CA ARG A 822 -42.23 -18.39 -22.52
C ARG A 822 -42.70 -16.96 -22.25
N GLN A 823 -43.69 -16.73 -21.40
CA GLN A 823 -44.12 -15.35 -21.16
C GLN A 823 -43.07 -14.57 -20.38
N ASP A 824 -42.56 -13.52 -21.02
CA ASP A 824 -41.70 -12.50 -20.44
C ASP A 824 -42.42 -11.87 -19.23
N PRO A 825 -41.95 -12.07 -17.99
CA PRO A 825 -42.56 -11.43 -16.82
C PRO A 825 -42.36 -9.90 -16.82
N ASP A 826 -41.58 -9.35 -17.75
CA ASP A 826 -41.30 -7.92 -17.89
C ASP A 826 -42.49 -7.09 -18.42
N ALA A 827 -43.63 -7.71 -18.76
CA ALA A 827 -44.78 -6.97 -19.30
C ALA A 827 -45.56 -6.10 -18.28
N SER A 828 -45.33 -6.19 -16.96
CA SER A 828 -46.05 -5.32 -16.01
C SER A 828 -45.51 -5.17 -14.57
N ALA A 829 -44.28 -5.58 -14.23
CA ALA A 829 -43.80 -5.51 -12.84
C ALA A 829 -42.50 -4.71 -12.69
N GLU A 830 -42.54 -3.65 -11.88
CA GLU A 830 -41.36 -2.92 -11.39
C GLU A 830 -40.32 -3.89 -10.78
N PRO A 831 -39.02 -3.52 -10.77
CA PRO A 831 -37.94 -4.43 -10.36
C PRO A 831 -38.15 -4.95 -8.91
N PRO A 832 -38.09 -6.28 -8.68
CA PRO A 832 -38.38 -6.91 -7.39
C PRO A 832 -37.47 -6.41 -6.24
N ALA A 833 -36.27 -5.91 -6.57
CA ALA A 833 -35.33 -5.33 -5.62
C ALA A 833 -35.82 -4.01 -4.97
N LYS A 834 -36.60 -3.18 -5.69
CA LYS A 834 -37.20 -1.96 -5.13
C LYS A 834 -38.41 -2.27 -4.24
N THR A 835 -39.20 -3.27 -4.62
CA THR A 835 -40.37 -3.73 -3.84
C THR A 835 -39.98 -4.44 -2.54
N ALA A 836 -38.92 -5.25 -2.54
CA ALA A 836 -38.45 -5.93 -1.33
C ALA A 836 -37.85 -4.96 -0.29
N SER A 837 -37.27 -3.83 -0.70
CA SER A 837 -36.76 -2.78 0.20
C SER A 837 -37.85 -1.98 0.91
N LEU A 838 -39.09 -1.99 0.42
CA LEU A 838 -40.23 -1.30 1.04
C LEU A 838 -40.81 -2.06 2.25
N LEU A 839 -40.43 -3.33 2.41
CA LEU A 839 -40.94 -4.23 3.46
C LEU A 839 -39.94 -4.37 4.61
N SER A 840 -40.46 -4.33 5.84
CA SER A 840 -39.67 -4.64 7.04
C SER A 840 -39.22 -6.11 7.03
N SER A 841 -38.22 -6.46 7.86
CA SER A 841 -37.73 -7.85 7.94
C SER A 841 -38.83 -8.84 8.37
N ALA A 842 -39.77 -8.44 9.22
CA ALA A 842 -40.92 -9.23 9.62
C ALA A 842 -41.98 -9.34 8.51
N GLU A 843 -42.24 -8.23 7.79
CA GLU A 843 -43.17 -8.21 6.65
C GLU A 843 -42.66 -9.07 5.49
N ARG A 844 -41.35 -9.05 5.20
CA ARG A 844 -40.76 -9.95 4.20
C ARG A 844 -40.97 -11.41 4.56
N ARG A 845 -40.81 -11.78 5.85
CA ARG A 845 -40.99 -13.16 6.33
C ARG A 845 -42.41 -13.65 6.14
N VAL A 846 -43.38 -12.82 6.51
CA VAL A 846 -44.82 -13.09 6.31
C VAL A 846 -45.16 -13.16 4.81
N ALA A 847 -44.67 -12.20 4.01
CA ALA A 847 -44.91 -12.16 2.56
C ALA A 847 -44.38 -13.41 1.86
N TRP A 848 -43.18 -13.86 2.21
CA TRP A 848 -42.55 -15.04 1.62
C TRP A 848 -43.32 -16.32 1.97
N LEU A 849 -43.60 -16.57 3.25
CA LEU A 849 -44.32 -17.78 3.70
C LEU A 849 -45.73 -17.84 3.09
N ALA A 850 -46.44 -16.70 3.07
CA ALA A 850 -47.76 -16.62 2.45
C ALA A 850 -47.73 -16.80 0.93
N GLY A 851 -46.66 -16.32 0.27
CA GLY A 851 -46.42 -16.49 -1.15
C GLY A 851 -46.21 -17.95 -1.51
N ILE A 852 -45.35 -18.69 -0.80
CA ILE A 852 -45.08 -20.11 -1.11
C ILE A 852 -46.24 -21.07 -0.77
N GLY A 853 -47.37 -20.54 -0.30
CA GLY A 853 -48.63 -21.29 -0.15
C GLY A 853 -49.04 -21.64 1.27
N HIS A 854 -48.29 -21.21 2.30
CA HIS A 854 -48.69 -21.47 3.69
C HIS A 854 -49.98 -20.75 4.04
N SER A 855 -50.87 -21.41 4.79
CA SER A 855 -52.07 -20.80 5.34
C SER A 855 -51.73 -19.76 6.43
N ASN A 856 -52.62 -18.80 6.72
CA ASN A 856 -52.34 -17.79 7.76
C ASN A 856 -52.06 -18.43 9.15
N ARG A 857 -52.67 -19.59 9.42
CA ARG A 857 -52.41 -20.40 10.63
C ARG A 857 -51.02 -21.01 10.62
N GLU A 858 -50.56 -21.57 9.50
CA GLU A 858 -49.20 -22.11 9.37
C GLU A 858 -48.14 -21.02 9.48
N VAL A 859 -48.37 -19.86 8.86
CA VAL A 859 -47.46 -18.71 8.96
C VAL A 859 -47.35 -18.24 10.42
N ALA A 860 -48.48 -18.14 11.12
CA ALA A 860 -48.53 -17.77 12.53
C ALA A 860 -47.74 -18.75 13.41
N ALA A 861 -47.95 -20.06 13.20
CA ALA A 861 -47.23 -21.10 13.92
C ALA A 861 -45.72 -21.07 13.65
N ARG A 862 -45.29 -20.88 12.40
CA ARG A 862 -43.86 -20.86 12.02
C ARG A 862 -43.10 -19.65 12.53
N LEU A 863 -43.77 -18.49 12.63
CA LEU A 863 -43.14 -17.25 13.07
C LEU A 863 -43.38 -16.97 14.57
N CYS A 864 -44.04 -17.89 15.28
CA CYS A 864 -44.44 -17.72 16.69
C CYS A 864 -45.21 -16.39 16.94
N ILE A 865 -46.14 -16.05 16.04
CA ILE A 865 -47.00 -14.85 16.13
C ILE A 865 -48.47 -15.24 15.99
N THR A 866 -49.40 -14.32 16.28
CA THR A 866 -50.83 -14.61 16.13
C THR A 866 -51.29 -14.53 14.68
N VAL A 867 -52.36 -15.25 14.33
CA VAL A 867 -53.00 -15.19 12.99
C VAL A 867 -53.42 -13.76 12.64
N SER A 868 -53.94 -12.99 13.61
CA SER A 868 -54.29 -11.58 13.43
C SER A 868 -53.07 -10.72 13.06
N THR A 869 -51.91 -10.97 13.67
CA THR A 869 -50.65 -10.30 13.33
C THR A 869 -50.22 -10.61 11.89
N VAL A 870 -50.39 -11.86 11.43
CA VAL A 870 -50.13 -12.27 10.04
C VAL A 870 -51.04 -11.53 9.07
N GLU A 871 -52.35 -11.45 9.36
CA GLU A 871 -53.33 -10.75 8.52
C GLU A 871 -53.08 -9.24 8.45
N GLN A 872 -52.71 -8.62 9.56
CA GLN A 872 -52.30 -7.21 9.58
C GLN A 872 -51.03 -6.97 8.76
N HIS A 873 -50.04 -7.86 8.86
CA HIS A 873 -48.85 -7.79 8.02
C HIS A 873 -49.22 -7.95 6.54
N LEU A 874 -50.01 -8.95 6.17
CA LEU A 874 -50.45 -9.16 4.78
C LEU A 874 -51.20 -7.95 4.22
N THR A 875 -52.08 -7.33 5.00
CA THR A 875 -52.79 -6.11 4.60
C THR A 875 -51.81 -4.96 4.32
N LYS A 876 -50.82 -4.75 5.20
CA LYS A 876 -49.76 -3.75 4.99
C LYS A 876 -48.88 -4.08 3.79
N ILE A 877 -48.56 -5.36 3.58
CA ILE A 877 -47.75 -5.85 2.46
C ILE A 877 -48.47 -5.60 1.14
N TYR A 878 -49.73 -6.01 1.00
CA TYR A 878 -50.52 -5.75 -0.21
C TYR A 878 -50.61 -4.27 -0.54
N ARG A 879 -50.80 -3.41 0.47
CA ARG A 879 -50.83 -1.95 0.30
C ARG A 879 -49.47 -1.38 -0.12
N LYS A 880 -48.38 -1.81 0.52
CA LYS A 880 -47.01 -1.33 0.24
C LYS A 880 -46.51 -1.76 -1.14
N LEU A 881 -46.91 -2.96 -1.59
CA LEU A 881 -46.47 -3.55 -2.85
C LEU A 881 -47.46 -3.33 -4.01
N GLY A 882 -48.64 -2.76 -3.77
CA GLY A 882 -49.68 -2.58 -4.79
C GLY A 882 -50.27 -3.88 -5.34
N LEU A 883 -50.19 -4.97 -4.57
CA LEU A 883 -50.61 -6.31 -5.01
C LEU A 883 -52.06 -6.61 -4.64
N LYS A 884 -52.79 -7.30 -5.54
CA LYS A 884 -54.20 -7.66 -5.34
C LYS A 884 -54.42 -9.14 -5.03
N ARG A 885 -53.47 -10.02 -5.37
CA ARG A 885 -53.62 -11.47 -5.19
C ARG A 885 -52.48 -12.04 -4.37
N ARG A 886 -52.78 -13.05 -3.56
CA ARG A 886 -51.80 -13.79 -2.75
C ARG A 886 -50.71 -14.44 -3.59
N GLU A 887 -51.08 -14.92 -4.78
CA GLU A 887 -50.16 -15.53 -5.75
C GLU A 887 -49.08 -14.56 -6.25
N ASP A 888 -49.33 -13.25 -6.19
CA ASP A 888 -48.39 -12.22 -6.64
C ASP A 888 -47.26 -12.00 -5.61
N LEU A 889 -47.44 -12.46 -4.36
CA LEU A 889 -46.43 -12.36 -3.31
C LEU A 889 -45.18 -13.19 -3.60
N VAL A 890 -45.31 -14.32 -4.30
CA VAL A 890 -44.17 -15.15 -4.75
C VAL A 890 -43.27 -14.37 -5.70
N THR A 891 -43.85 -13.47 -6.48
CA THR A 891 -43.11 -12.65 -7.44
C THR A 891 -42.42 -11.48 -6.74
N ALA A 892 -43.10 -10.85 -5.78
CA ALA A 892 -42.57 -9.69 -5.07
C ALA A 892 -41.56 -10.03 -3.97
N VAL A 893 -41.68 -11.20 -3.34
CA VAL A 893 -40.73 -11.73 -2.36
C VAL A 893 -40.36 -13.16 -2.75
N PRO A 894 -39.51 -13.35 -3.79
CA PRO A 894 -39.21 -14.67 -4.34
C PRO A 894 -38.16 -15.45 -3.54
N VAL A 895 -37.44 -14.77 -2.66
CA VAL A 895 -36.34 -15.34 -1.87
C VAL A 895 -36.73 -15.36 -0.40
N PRO A 896 -36.46 -16.45 0.34
CA PRO A 896 -36.64 -16.47 1.78
C PRO A 896 -35.78 -15.37 2.43
N PRO A 897 -36.38 -14.42 3.16
CA PRO A 897 -35.62 -13.45 3.95
C PRO A 897 -34.82 -14.12 5.07
N ASP A 898 -33.71 -13.49 5.44
CA ASP A 898 -32.76 -14.02 6.42
C ASP A 898 -33.43 -14.34 7.77
N GLY A 899 -33.08 -15.48 8.36
CA GLY A 899 -33.54 -15.91 9.68
C GLY A 899 -34.91 -16.62 9.75
N ILE A 900 -35.49 -17.08 8.64
CA ILE A 900 -36.69 -17.96 8.67
C ILE A 900 -36.34 -19.42 9.02
N LEU A 901 -35.10 -19.84 8.79
CA LEU A 901 -34.66 -21.24 8.91
C LEU A 901 -33.94 -21.52 10.25
N ARG A 902 -34.41 -20.92 11.34
CA ARG A 902 -34.00 -21.33 12.70
C ARG A 902 -35.06 -22.21 13.34
#